data_AF-A0AAV3A1Q8-F1
#
_entry.id   AF-A0AAV3A1Q8-F1
#
_cell.length_a   1.000
_cell.length_b   1.000
_cell.length_c   1.000
_cell.angle_alpha   90.00
_cell.angle_beta   90.00
_cell.angle_gamma   90.00
#
_symmetry.space_group_name_H-M   'P 1'
#
loop_
_entity.id
_entity.type
_entity.pdbx_description
1 polymer ?
#
loop_
_entity_poly.entity_id
_entity_poly.type
_entity_poly.pdbx_seq_one_letter_code
_entity_poly.pdbx_strand_id
1 'polypeptide(L)'
;MESDPLLSPIERSWCAQPDFIASQEKTHKSRTGSYSSTGSSGVGALEQGGPQGGNGALCDNLYLKQAVVFIEDAIQYHSIDHRVDLYSLQLYRWYYSDLCQWILNVTIFVNLALAFFEKPSSLTVTSDVRYRKAAWEPPCGLTESLEFVTFLIFITDLSVKSYLIGWNEFLKNKWLLCYILTLMVSVVDWTVSLCFMCREGVRIRRLLRPFFLLQNSSLMKKTLKCIKRTLPEMGSVMLLLALHLCLFTMFGMLLFAHAKDSKVDVEWQRYFRNLPDSLTSLLVLLTTANNPDVMIPAYSYNRAYSLFFIIFTVIGSLILMNLLTAIIYNQFRGYLLKSVQASLLRRRLGIRAAFEVLSFHREVTSNNRDQAACGVDCVTFIKVLQEVKMDAYCKMAIILQVKRSPNGVISPEHFQKLFDELDKDPVRQHPPQPVYQSRFLQVLQIIGSHRYFDYLGNFVALANLISICVVLMVDAEKAGSDRDDFSLGAINCFFILYYVLEMSLKVFSLGMKNYLSYPSNIFDGFLTIILLVLEVATFALYKFPHPGWKPDMQGLLSLWEMVRLVNMFIVFRFLRIIPNMKVMALVAGTLLDLVKNLRAFAGILVVVYYVFAIIGIDLFKGVLSNPGNARQVFSPANENSTNETAQCGTFEQLEYWPNNFDDFAAALVTLWNVMVVNNWQVFLEAFSRYTNPWSKLYFVAWWLVSSVIWVNLFVALILENFIHKWDRSYRHALSSSEHVEYHMTVQQMFR
;
A
#
# COMPACT_ATOMS: atom_id res chain seq x y z
N MET A 1 -22.10 -35.71 -9.90
CA MET A 1 -22.02 -36.59 -11.09
C MET A 1 -22.84 -35.92 -12.18
N GLU A 2 -22.22 -35.00 -12.89
CA GLU A 2 -22.63 -34.49 -14.20
C GLU A 2 -21.38 -33.79 -14.73
N SER A 3 -20.91 -34.24 -15.87
CA SER A 3 -19.56 -34.04 -16.40
C SER A 3 -19.50 -32.82 -17.31
N ASP A 4 -18.74 -31.80 -16.91
CA ASP A 4 -18.31 -30.71 -17.79
C ASP A 4 -17.25 -31.22 -18.81
N PRO A 5 -17.45 -31.04 -20.13
CA PRO A 5 -16.57 -31.62 -21.16
C PRO A 5 -15.30 -30.79 -21.45
N LEU A 6 -14.93 -29.83 -20.61
CA LEU A 6 -13.76 -28.95 -20.79
C LEU A 6 -12.56 -29.25 -19.86
N LEU A 7 -12.67 -30.25 -18.99
CA LEU A 7 -11.60 -30.63 -18.04
C LEU A 7 -10.86 -31.95 -18.37
N SER A 8 -11.21 -32.64 -19.47
CA SER A 8 -10.73 -33.99 -19.75
C SER A 8 -9.76 -34.14 -20.95
N PRO A 9 -8.71 -33.29 -21.06
CA PRO A 9 -7.46 -33.82 -21.61
C PRO A 9 -6.17 -33.42 -20.85
N ILE A 10 -6.23 -32.83 -19.65
CA ILE A 10 -5.02 -32.40 -18.92
C ILE A 10 -4.47 -33.49 -17.96
N GLU A 11 -5.21 -34.57 -17.72
CA GLU A 11 -4.83 -35.64 -16.77
C GLU A 11 -4.10 -36.85 -17.41
N ARG A 12 -3.71 -36.80 -18.69
CA ARG A 12 -2.96 -37.90 -19.32
C ARG A 12 -1.48 -37.57 -19.52
N SER A 13 -0.67 -38.42 -18.90
CA SER A 13 0.78 -38.62 -19.03
C SER A 13 1.68 -37.41 -18.77
N TRP A 14 2.23 -37.36 -17.56
CA TRP A 14 3.42 -36.59 -17.19
C TRP A 14 4.68 -36.95 -18.00
N CYS A 15 4.64 -38.06 -18.75
CA CYS A 15 5.79 -38.64 -19.44
C CYS A 15 5.48 -39.07 -20.88
N ALA A 16 4.55 -38.42 -21.60
CA ALA A 16 4.40 -38.62 -23.04
C ALA A 16 4.65 -37.32 -23.84
N GLN A 17 5.59 -37.45 -24.78
CA GLN A 17 6.01 -36.57 -25.88
C GLN A 17 6.90 -35.35 -25.55
N PRO A 18 8.17 -35.33 -26.04
CA PRO A 18 9.10 -34.22 -25.93
C PRO A 18 8.91 -33.15 -27.03
N ASP A 19 7.66 -32.75 -27.33
CA ASP A 19 7.40 -31.83 -28.46
C ASP A 19 7.37 -30.33 -28.07
N PHE A 20 7.56 -29.97 -26.80
CA PHE A 20 7.58 -28.56 -26.38
C PHE A 20 8.94 -27.87 -26.68
N ILE A 21 10.05 -28.62 -26.61
CA ILE A 21 11.41 -28.08 -26.86
C ILE A 21 11.68 -27.95 -28.37
N ALA A 22 11.12 -28.84 -29.20
CA ALA A 22 11.28 -28.81 -30.66
C ALA A 22 10.59 -27.59 -31.33
N SER A 23 9.63 -26.95 -30.67
CA SER A 23 8.93 -25.77 -31.20
C SER A 23 9.76 -24.47 -31.05
N GLN A 24 10.65 -24.40 -30.05
CA GLN A 24 11.59 -23.27 -29.93
C GLN A 24 12.86 -23.46 -30.77
N GLU A 25 13.30 -24.70 -31.00
CA GLU A 25 14.47 -24.95 -31.87
C GLU A 25 14.16 -24.74 -33.37
N LYS A 26 12.91 -24.97 -33.80
CA LYS A 26 12.49 -24.72 -35.20
C LYS A 26 12.41 -23.23 -35.58
N THR A 27 12.31 -22.31 -34.63
CA THR A 27 12.32 -20.86 -34.93
C THR A 27 13.72 -20.28 -35.11
N HIS A 28 14.78 -21.02 -34.72
CA HIS A 28 16.17 -20.60 -34.94
C HIS A 28 16.79 -21.14 -36.25
N LYS A 29 16.21 -22.18 -36.88
CA LYS A 29 16.70 -22.74 -38.16
C LYS A 29 16.05 -22.18 -39.42
N SER A 30 15.06 -21.29 -39.34
CA SER A 30 14.39 -20.69 -40.52
C SER A 30 14.92 -19.31 -40.92
N ARG A 31 16.03 -18.84 -40.35
CA ARG A 31 16.68 -17.56 -40.72
C ARG A 31 18.20 -17.67 -40.75
N THR A 32 18.73 -18.46 -41.67
CA THR A 32 20.04 -18.21 -42.29
C THR A 32 19.86 -18.27 -43.80
N GLY A 33 20.34 -17.22 -44.46
CA GLY A 33 20.04 -16.90 -45.84
C GLY A 33 20.59 -17.93 -46.83
N SER A 34 19.85 -18.05 -47.93
CA SER A 34 20.27 -18.59 -49.21
C SER A 34 21.60 -17.97 -49.66
N TYR A 35 22.64 -18.78 -49.75
CA TYR A 35 23.69 -18.63 -50.74
C TYR A 35 23.99 -20.00 -51.36
N SER A 36 23.91 -20.01 -52.67
CA SER A 36 24.17 -21.10 -53.61
C SER A 36 25.63 -21.55 -53.61
N SER A 37 25.87 -22.87 -53.67
CA SER A 37 26.78 -23.50 -54.67
C SER A 37 26.97 -25.00 -54.39
N THR A 38 26.51 -25.82 -55.34
CA THR A 38 27.15 -27.03 -55.92
C THR A 38 28.31 -27.72 -55.19
N GLY A 39 28.25 -29.06 -55.09
CA GLY A 39 29.45 -29.92 -55.22
C GLY A 39 29.54 -31.17 -54.34
N SER A 40 29.22 -32.32 -54.95
CA SER A 40 29.85 -33.66 -54.85
C SER A 40 30.27 -34.30 -53.50
N SER A 41 29.75 -35.50 -53.27
CA SER A 41 30.42 -36.76 -52.86
C SER A 41 31.81 -36.72 -52.21
N GLY A 42 31.95 -37.41 -51.06
CA GLY A 42 33.26 -37.83 -50.54
C GLY A 42 33.18 -38.57 -49.21
N VAL A 43 33.44 -39.88 -49.25
CA VAL A 43 33.77 -40.75 -48.11
C VAL A 43 35.10 -40.29 -47.49
N GLY A 44 35.22 -40.31 -46.16
CA GLY A 44 36.50 -40.10 -45.49
C GLY A 44 36.42 -40.13 -43.97
N ALA A 45 36.79 -41.28 -43.40
CA ALA A 45 37.08 -41.42 -41.97
C ALA A 45 38.27 -40.55 -41.57
N LEU A 46 38.21 -39.95 -40.38
CA LEU A 46 39.38 -39.57 -39.60
C LEU A 46 38.96 -39.38 -38.14
N GLU A 47 39.42 -40.32 -37.31
CA GLU A 47 39.56 -40.15 -35.87
C GLU A 47 40.35 -38.89 -35.55
N GLN A 48 39.90 -38.12 -34.55
CA GLN A 48 40.80 -37.40 -33.66
C GLN A 48 40.07 -37.11 -32.33
N GLY A 49 40.57 -37.74 -31.28
CA GLY A 49 40.14 -37.52 -29.90
C GLY A 49 40.51 -36.12 -29.40
N GLY A 50 39.59 -35.53 -28.63
CA GLY A 50 39.72 -34.28 -27.89
C GLY A 50 38.66 -34.24 -26.77
N PRO A 51 38.91 -33.55 -25.65
CA PRO A 51 38.44 -33.95 -24.32
C PRO A 51 36.94 -33.69 -24.10
N GLN A 52 36.16 -34.78 -23.94
CA GLN A 52 34.73 -34.74 -23.64
C GLN A 52 34.37 -34.31 -22.19
N GLY A 53 35.34 -33.96 -21.35
CA GLY A 53 35.09 -33.66 -19.93
C GLY A 53 34.51 -32.27 -19.62
N GLY A 54 34.67 -31.28 -20.52
CA GLY A 54 34.31 -29.88 -20.23
C GLY A 54 32.84 -29.51 -20.49
N ASN A 55 32.23 -30.07 -21.53
CA ASN A 55 30.86 -29.71 -21.92
C ASN A 55 29.78 -30.39 -21.08
N GLY A 56 30.04 -31.59 -20.53
CA GLY A 56 29.09 -32.30 -19.66
C GLY A 56 28.84 -31.55 -18.35
N ALA A 57 29.90 -31.10 -17.68
CA ALA A 57 29.78 -30.34 -16.43
C ALA A 57 29.08 -28.97 -16.60
N LEU A 58 29.25 -28.34 -17.76
CA LEU A 58 28.57 -27.08 -18.09
C LEU A 58 27.07 -27.30 -18.32
N CYS A 59 26.69 -28.37 -19.02
CA CYS A 59 25.30 -28.77 -19.23
C CYS A 59 24.60 -29.18 -17.93
N ASP A 60 25.28 -29.94 -17.06
CA ASP A 60 24.74 -30.34 -15.75
C ASP A 60 24.46 -29.11 -14.87
N ASN A 61 25.38 -28.14 -14.86
CA ASN A 61 25.20 -26.90 -14.11
C ASN A 61 24.05 -26.03 -14.67
N LEU A 62 23.80 -26.08 -15.99
CA LEU A 62 22.70 -25.38 -16.62
C LEU A 62 21.34 -25.94 -16.14
N TYR A 63 21.11 -27.25 -16.22
CA TYR A 63 19.84 -27.86 -15.80
C TYR A 63 19.56 -27.65 -14.31
N LEU A 64 20.59 -27.70 -13.46
CA LEU A 64 20.46 -27.41 -12.04
C LEU A 64 20.02 -25.96 -11.81
N LYS A 65 20.68 -24.98 -12.45
CA LYS A 65 20.31 -23.56 -12.33
C LYS A 65 18.91 -23.26 -12.89
N GLN A 66 18.51 -23.94 -13.96
CA GLN A 66 17.15 -23.84 -14.51
C GLN A 66 16.11 -24.27 -13.48
N ALA A 67 16.31 -25.44 -12.87
CA ALA A 67 15.40 -25.95 -11.83
C ALA A 67 15.34 -25.01 -10.62
N VAL A 68 16.48 -24.44 -10.19
CA VAL A 68 16.51 -23.44 -9.11
C VAL A 68 15.63 -22.23 -9.44
N VAL A 69 15.78 -21.64 -10.63
CA VAL A 69 15.02 -20.45 -11.03
C VAL A 69 13.53 -20.75 -11.17
N PHE A 70 13.14 -21.89 -11.74
CA PHE A 70 11.72 -22.27 -11.85
C PHE A 70 11.06 -22.49 -10.49
N ILE A 71 11.79 -23.04 -9.51
CA ILE A 71 11.29 -23.16 -8.14
C ILE A 71 11.18 -21.79 -7.47
N GLU A 72 12.19 -20.91 -7.63
CA GLU A 72 12.14 -19.54 -7.12
C GLU A 72 10.94 -18.76 -7.71
N ASP A 73 10.69 -18.88 -9.02
CA ASP A 73 9.55 -18.27 -9.71
C ASP A 73 8.20 -18.85 -9.26
N ALA A 74 8.14 -20.17 -8.99
CA ALA A 74 6.93 -20.82 -8.48
C ALA A 74 6.58 -20.32 -7.07
N ILE A 75 7.58 -20.06 -6.22
CA ILE A 75 7.41 -19.50 -4.87
C ILE A 75 6.94 -18.04 -4.95
N GLN A 76 7.50 -17.26 -5.88
CA GLN A 76 7.19 -15.83 -6.04
C GLN A 76 6.00 -15.53 -6.98
N TYR A 77 5.38 -16.55 -7.57
CA TYR A 77 4.25 -16.45 -8.52
C TYR A 77 4.57 -15.71 -9.84
N HIS A 78 5.82 -15.78 -10.28
CA HIS A 78 6.28 -15.23 -11.57
C HIS A 78 5.87 -16.13 -12.75
N SER A 79 5.87 -15.58 -13.96
CA SER A 79 5.66 -16.36 -15.20
C SER A 79 6.99 -16.77 -15.81
N ILE A 80 6.99 -17.92 -16.49
CA ILE A 80 8.18 -18.50 -17.12
C ILE A 80 8.26 -18.03 -18.57
N ASP A 81 8.58 -16.74 -18.75
CA ASP A 81 8.69 -16.09 -20.07
C ASP A 81 10.08 -15.44 -20.26
N HIS A 82 11.14 -16.06 -19.71
CA HIS A 82 12.51 -15.52 -19.73
C HIS A 82 13.49 -16.43 -20.48
N ARG A 83 14.55 -15.85 -21.04
CA ARG A 83 15.62 -16.60 -21.71
C ARG A 83 16.37 -17.50 -20.73
N VAL A 84 16.74 -18.69 -21.18
CA VAL A 84 17.20 -19.79 -20.30
C VAL A 84 18.71 -20.08 -20.44
N ASP A 85 19.50 -19.08 -20.84
CA ASP A 85 20.97 -19.22 -20.93
C ASP A 85 21.64 -19.11 -19.55
N LEU A 86 22.83 -19.71 -19.36
CA LEU A 86 23.58 -19.66 -18.10
C LEU A 86 23.78 -18.23 -17.57
N TYR A 87 24.21 -17.31 -18.43
CA TYR A 87 24.41 -15.89 -18.08
C TYR A 87 23.08 -15.18 -17.83
N SER A 88 22.06 -15.47 -18.65
CA SER A 88 20.71 -14.91 -18.51
C SER A 88 20.08 -15.28 -17.17
N LEU A 89 20.23 -16.53 -16.71
CA LEU A 89 19.75 -17.01 -15.40
C LEU A 89 20.51 -16.37 -14.23
N GLN A 90 21.83 -16.16 -14.36
CA GLN A 90 22.60 -15.45 -13.34
C GLN A 90 22.17 -13.98 -13.23
N LEU A 91 21.99 -13.31 -14.38
CA LEU A 91 21.49 -11.94 -14.43
C LEU A 91 20.05 -11.85 -13.86
N TYR A 92 19.20 -12.82 -14.17
CA TYR A 92 17.83 -12.92 -13.64
C TYR A 92 17.83 -13.01 -12.11
N ARG A 93 18.63 -13.91 -11.52
CA ARG A 93 18.75 -14.06 -10.06
C ARG A 93 19.34 -12.82 -9.38
N TRP A 94 20.27 -12.13 -10.04
CA TRP A 94 20.81 -10.86 -9.54
C TRP A 94 19.77 -9.74 -9.59
N TYR A 95 19.04 -9.61 -10.70
CA TYR A 95 18.01 -8.60 -10.89
C TYR A 95 16.83 -8.76 -9.89
N TYR A 96 16.40 -10.00 -9.63
CA TYR A 96 15.37 -10.31 -8.62
C TYR A 96 15.92 -10.46 -7.20
N SER A 97 17.18 -10.09 -6.95
CA SER A 97 17.71 -10.03 -5.59
C SER A 97 17.06 -8.91 -4.78
N ASP A 98 16.97 -9.10 -3.46
CA ASP A 98 16.37 -8.12 -2.55
C ASP A 98 17.05 -6.76 -2.63
N LEU A 99 18.38 -6.74 -2.81
CA LEU A 99 19.15 -5.50 -2.95
C LEU A 99 18.78 -4.73 -4.21
N CYS A 100 18.73 -5.38 -5.37
CA CYS A 100 18.41 -4.72 -6.64
C CYS A 100 16.96 -4.20 -6.65
N GLN A 101 16.01 -5.01 -6.15
CA GLN A 101 14.61 -4.60 -6.02
C GLN A 101 14.44 -3.48 -4.99
N TRP A 102 15.21 -3.48 -3.89
CA TRP A 102 15.22 -2.40 -2.92
C TRP A 102 15.73 -1.09 -3.52
N ILE A 103 16.85 -1.12 -4.26
CA ILE A 103 17.38 0.06 -4.97
C ILE A 103 16.33 0.64 -5.94
N LEU A 104 15.65 -0.23 -6.70
CA LEU A 104 14.59 0.20 -7.62
C LEU A 104 13.42 0.86 -6.86
N ASN A 105 12.97 0.26 -5.76
CA ASN A 105 11.89 0.82 -4.93
C ASN A 105 12.29 2.16 -4.28
N VAL A 106 13.52 2.28 -3.78
CA VAL A 106 14.05 3.55 -3.25
C VAL A 106 14.12 4.61 -4.35
N THR A 107 14.53 4.25 -5.57
CA THR A 107 14.56 5.17 -6.71
C THR A 107 13.16 5.69 -7.06
N ILE A 108 12.15 4.81 -7.08
CA ILE A 108 10.74 5.21 -7.29
C ILE A 108 10.27 6.14 -6.17
N PHE A 109 10.60 5.81 -4.92
CA PHE A 109 10.24 6.66 -3.77
C PHE A 109 10.88 8.04 -3.87
N VAL A 110 12.17 8.12 -4.17
CA VAL A 110 12.89 9.39 -4.38
C VAL A 110 12.25 10.20 -5.50
N ASN A 111 11.93 9.56 -6.64
CA ASN A 111 11.31 10.24 -7.78
C ASN A 111 9.95 10.86 -7.44
N LEU A 112 9.13 10.16 -6.65
CA LEU A 112 7.84 10.69 -6.17
C LEU A 112 8.05 11.77 -5.09
N ALA A 113 9.02 11.59 -4.20
CA ALA A 113 9.32 12.54 -3.13
C ALA A 113 9.90 13.87 -3.64
N LEU A 114 10.51 13.89 -4.84
CA LEU A 114 10.99 15.13 -5.47
C LEU A 114 9.89 16.21 -5.60
N ALA A 115 8.61 15.81 -5.69
CA ALA A 115 7.49 16.76 -5.74
C ALA A 115 7.39 17.70 -4.51
N PHE A 116 7.91 17.28 -3.35
CA PHE A 116 7.95 18.13 -2.14
C PHE A 116 9.06 19.20 -2.20
N PHE A 117 10.16 18.90 -2.91
CA PHE A 117 11.34 19.76 -2.97
C PHE A 117 11.34 20.70 -4.19
N GLU A 118 10.74 20.26 -5.30
CA GLU A 118 10.65 21.05 -6.52
C GLU A 118 9.81 22.32 -6.38
N LYS A 119 9.93 23.26 -7.32
CA LYS A 119 9.05 24.44 -7.36
C LYS A 119 7.62 24.03 -7.76
N PRO A 120 6.58 24.40 -6.99
CA PRO A 120 6.61 25.11 -5.70
C PRO A 120 7.00 24.22 -4.51
N SER A 121 7.98 24.66 -3.71
CA SER A 121 8.52 23.86 -2.61
C SER A 121 7.56 23.81 -1.44
N SER A 122 7.33 22.62 -0.88
CA SER A 122 6.49 22.44 0.31
C SER A 122 7.25 22.59 1.63
N LEU A 123 8.53 22.96 1.58
CA LEU A 123 9.38 23.15 2.75
C LEU A 123 9.07 24.49 3.45
N THR A 124 7.89 24.56 4.06
CA THR A 124 7.42 25.68 4.87
C THR A 124 6.76 25.17 6.14
N VAL A 125 6.86 25.94 7.23
CA VAL A 125 6.29 25.55 8.54
C VAL A 125 4.76 25.55 8.51
N THR A 126 4.16 26.46 7.75
CA THR A 126 2.71 26.58 7.58
C THR A 126 2.35 26.73 6.10
N SER A 127 1.21 26.18 5.69
CA SER A 127 0.61 26.41 4.38
C SER A 127 -0.32 27.64 4.35
N ASP A 128 -0.59 28.26 5.51
CA ASP A 128 -1.49 29.42 5.61
C ASP A 128 -0.89 30.63 4.88
N VAL A 129 -1.56 31.05 3.81
CA VAL A 129 -1.15 32.17 2.95
C VAL A 129 -1.00 33.48 3.74
N ARG A 130 -1.70 33.64 4.86
CA ARG A 130 -1.65 34.86 5.68
C ARG A 130 -0.30 35.07 6.38
N TYR A 131 0.35 33.98 6.80
CA TYR A 131 1.54 34.02 7.66
C TYR A 131 2.73 33.24 7.09
N ARG A 132 2.60 32.66 5.90
CA ARG A 132 3.62 31.84 5.25
C ARG A 132 4.87 32.66 4.93
N LYS A 133 6.02 32.20 5.42
CA LYS A 133 7.34 32.70 5.03
C LYS A 133 7.67 32.26 3.61
N ALA A 134 8.56 33.00 2.94
CA ALA A 134 9.06 32.64 1.61
C ALA A 134 9.58 31.19 1.61
N ALA A 135 9.11 30.40 0.66
CA ALA A 135 9.46 28.99 0.56
C ALA A 135 10.92 28.83 0.08
N TRP A 136 11.60 27.79 0.55
CA TRP A 136 12.99 27.55 0.15
C TRP A 136 13.03 26.98 -1.27
N GLU A 137 13.56 27.77 -2.21
CA GLU A 137 13.70 27.35 -3.59
C GLU A 137 15.05 26.68 -3.85
N PRO A 138 15.08 25.39 -4.26
CA PRO A 138 16.34 24.73 -4.58
C PRO A 138 16.94 25.30 -5.89
N PRO A 139 18.28 25.23 -6.03
CA PRO A 139 18.93 25.55 -7.30
C PRO A 139 18.50 24.54 -8.37
N CYS A 140 18.24 25.02 -9.59
CA CYS A 140 17.76 24.23 -10.73
C CYS A 140 18.60 22.96 -10.96
N GLY A 141 19.93 23.05 -10.88
CA GLY A 141 20.79 21.90 -11.10
C GLY A 141 20.62 20.74 -10.10
N LEU A 142 20.16 21.00 -8.87
CA LEU A 142 20.04 19.94 -7.85
C LEU A 142 18.85 19.03 -8.12
N THR A 143 17.67 19.59 -8.40
CA THR A 143 16.48 18.77 -8.68
C THR A 143 16.60 18.03 -10.02
N GLU A 144 17.12 18.69 -11.05
CA GLU A 144 17.25 18.08 -12.38
C GLU A 144 18.35 17.01 -12.44
N SER A 145 19.41 17.13 -11.62
CA SER A 145 20.46 16.10 -11.53
C SER A 145 19.99 14.84 -10.79
N LEU A 146 19.22 15.00 -9.70
CA LEU A 146 18.57 13.88 -9.02
C LEU A 146 17.61 13.16 -9.98
N GLU A 147 16.82 13.92 -10.75
CA GLU A 147 15.89 13.35 -11.72
C GLU A 147 16.63 12.59 -12.84
N PHE A 148 17.74 13.15 -13.35
CA PHE A 148 18.60 12.47 -14.33
C PHE A 148 19.14 11.12 -13.82
N VAL A 149 19.61 11.07 -12.57
CA VAL A 149 20.06 9.81 -11.95
C VAL A 149 18.92 8.79 -11.89
N THR A 150 17.70 9.21 -11.56
CA THR A 150 16.55 8.28 -11.55
C THR A 150 16.22 7.74 -12.94
N PHE A 151 16.31 8.57 -14.00
CA PHE A 151 16.09 8.12 -15.37
C PHE A 151 17.16 7.13 -15.84
N LEU A 152 18.43 7.33 -15.49
CA LEU A 152 19.48 6.36 -15.79
C LEU A 152 19.20 4.99 -15.18
N ILE A 153 18.72 4.95 -13.94
CA ILE A 153 18.33 3.70 -13.27
C ILE A 153 17.12 3.06 -13.99
N PHE A 154 16.11 3.84 -14.38
CA PHE A 154 14.96 3.30 -15.13
C PHE A 154 15.31 2.82 -16.53
N ILE A 155 16.23 3.49 -17.23
CA ILE A 155 16.76 3.04 -18.53
C ILE A 155 17.49 1.71 -18.35
N THR A 156 18.29 1.57 -17.29
CA THR A 156 19.01 0.34 -16.96
C THR A 156 18.03 -0.80 -16.62
N ASP A 157 16.98 -0.51 -15.83
CA ASP A 157 15.91 -1.46 -15.54
C ASP A 157 15.19 -1.94 -16.82
N LEU A 158 14.85 -1.00 -17.70
CA LEU A 158 14.21 -1.29 -18.98
C LEU A 158 15.12 -2.13 -19.89
N SER A 159 16.42 -1.82 -19.96
CA SER A 159 17.37 -2.56 -20.79
C SER A 159 17.56 -3.99 -20.29
N VAL A 160 17.65 -4.19 -18.97
CA VAL A 160 17.75 -5.53 -18.37
C VAL A 160 16.47 -6.34 -18.64
N LYS A 161 15.28 -5.73 -18.47
CA LYS A 161 14.00 -6.38 -18.80
C LYS A 161 13.86 -6.74 -20.28
N SER A 162 14.27 -5.84 -21.17
CA SER A 162 14.26 -6.07 -22.62
C SER A 162 15.19 -7.22 -23.01
N TYR A 163 16.35 -7.30 -22.36
CA TYR A 163 17.26 -8.43 -22.53
C TYR A 163 16.66 -9.73 -21.99
N LEU A 164 16.17 -9.80 -20.75
CA LEU A 164 15.73 -11.05 -20.12
C LEU A 164 14.47 -11.69 -20.78
N ILE A 165 13.48 -10.89 -21.16
CA ILE A 165 12.20 -11.38 -21.73
C ILE A 165 12.33 -11.71 -23.22
N GLY A 166 13.22 -11.01 -23.94
CA GLY A 166 13.35 -11.15 -25.39
C GLY A 166 12.50 -10.15 -26.16
N TRP A 167 13.01 -9.68 -27.30
CA TRP A 167 12.49 -8.52 -28.02
C TRP A 167 11.06 -8.67 -28.54
N ASN A 168 10.72 -9.85 -29.07
CA ASN A 168 9.39 -10.09 -29.66
C ASN A 168 8.28 -10.16 -28.61
N GLU A 169 8.57 -10.72 -27.44
CA GLU A 169 7.61 -10.78 -26.32
C GLU A 169 7.51 -9.44 -25.59
N PHE A 170 8.64 -8.75 -25.47
CA PHE A 170 8.73 -7.41 -24.91
C PHE A 170 7.78 -6.42 -25.63
N LEU A 171 7.76 -6.42 -26.97
CA LEU A 171 6.87 -5.56 -27.76
C LEU A 171 5.38 -5.94 -27.66
N LYS A 172 5.06 -7.21 -27.38
CA LYS A 172 3.67 -7.65 -27.17
C LYS A 172 3.11 -7.16 -25.83
N ASN A 173 3.97 -6.90 -24.84
CA ASN A 173 3.54 -6.48 -23.52
C ASN A 173 3.24 -4.97 -23.47
N LYS A 174 1.94 -4.63 -23.45
CA LYS A 174 1.45 -3.24 -23.41
C LYS A 174 2.01 -2.41 -22.24
N TRP A 175 2.32 -3.04 -21.10
CA TRP A 175 2.90 -2.35 -19.95
C TRP A 175 4.34 -1.91 -20.20
N LEU A 176 5.13 -2.74 -20.89
CA LEU A 176 6.52 -2.41 -21.25
C LEU A 176 6.56 -1.37 -22.37
N LEU A 177 5.64 -1.44 -23.33
CA LEU A 177 5.50 -0.41 -24.37
C LEU A 177 5.14 0.95 -23.76
N CYS A 178 4.19 1.00 -22.82
CA CYS A 178 3.84 2.23 -22.11
C CYS A 178 5.00 2.74 -21.25
N TYR A 179 5.83 1.86 -20.69
CA TYR A 179 7.03 2.24 -19.96
C TYR A 179 8.08 2.91 -20.84
N ILE A 180 8.32 2.40 -22.05
CA ILE A 180 9.17 3.08 -23.05
C ILE A 180 8.60 4.46 -23.38
N LEU A 181 7.31 4.53 -23.70
CA LEU A 181 6.66 5.80 -24.06
C LEU A 181 6.79 6.84 -22.95
N THR A 182 6.53 6.44 -21.70
CA THR A 182 6.63 7.30 -20.51
C THR A 182 8.07 7.79 -20.31
N LEU A 183 9.06 6.90 -20.45
CA LEU A 183 10.47 7.27 -20.35
C LEU A 183 10.89 8.23 -21.47
N MET A 184 10.46 7.99 -22.71
CA MET A 184 10.77 8.88 -23.83
C MET A 184 10.20 10.28 -23.62
N VAL A 185 8.93 10.39 -23.23
CA VAL A 185 8.29 11.70 -22.97
C VAL A 185 8.94 12.43 -21.79
N SER A 186 9.28 11.71 -20.72
CA SER A 186 9.93 12.32 -19.54
C SER A 186 11.36 12.78 -19.81
N VAL A 187 12.14 12.04 -20.60
CA VAL A 187 13.49 12.46 -21.02
C VAL A 187 13.42 13.68 -21.94
N VAL A 188 12.48 13.72 -22.88
CA VAL A 188 12.27 14.89 -23.75
C VAL A 188 11.92 16.12 -22.90
N ASP A 189 10.92 16.02 -22.02
CA ASP A 189 10.52 17.13 -21.14
C ASP A 189 11.67 17.59 -20.22
N TRP A 190 12.49 16.66 -19.71
CA TRP A 190 13.69 17.00 -18.94
C TRP A 190 14.73 17.77 -19.77
N THR A 191 15.00 17.36 -21.02
CA THR A 191 15.91 18.10 -21.89
C THR A 191 15.39 19.52 -22.20
N VAL A 192 14.07 19.67 -22.38
CA VAL A 192 13.42 20.96 -22.62
C VAL A 192 13.57 21.86 -21.38
N SER A 193 13.27 21.34 -20.18
CA SER A 193 13.47 22.05 -18.91
C SER A 193 14.90 22.53 -18.68
N LEU A 194 15.90 21.72 -19.08
CA LEU A 194 17.31 22.09 -18.98
C LEU A 194 17.68 23.22 -19.96
N CYS A 195 17.17 23.16 -21.19
CA CYS A 195 17.34 24.23 -22.19
C CYS A 195 16.74 25.57 -21.73
N PHE A 196 15.60 25.54 -21.01
CA PHE A 196 14.92 26.73 -20.50
C PHE A 196 15.37 27.14 -19.08
N MET A 197 16.45 26.57 -18.54
CA MET A 197 16.99 26.92 -17.21
C MET A 197 15.94 26.85 -16.09
N CYS A 198 15.08 25.82 -16.13
CA CYS A 198 13.98 25.59 -15.18
C CYS A 198 12.91 26.71 -15.10
N ARG A 199 12.76 27.56 -16.13
CA ARG A 199 11.76 28.65 -16.16
C ARG A 199 10.40 28.26 -16.73
N GLU A 200 10.19 26.98 -17.04
CA GLU A 200 8.91 26.48 -17.53
C GLU A 200 7.82 26.53 -16.45
N GLY A 201 6.63 26.98 -16.85
CA GLY A 201 5.47 27.05 -15.97
C GLY A 201 4.84 25.68 -15.68
N VAL A 202 4.85 24.76 -16.65
CA VAL A 202 4.21 23.44 -16.56
C VAL A 202 5.23 22.36 -16.90
N ARG A 203 5.32 21.31 -16.09
CA ARG A 203 6.25 20.19 -16.28
C ARG A 203 5.48 18.88 -16.43
N ILE A 204 5.32 18.41 -17.67
CA ILE A 204 4.48 17.25 -17.99
C ILE A 204 5.03 15.97 -17.36
N ARG A 205 6.35 15.84 -17.22
CA ARG A 205 6.98 14.64 -16.63
C ARG A 205 6.50 14.33 -15.22
N ARG A 206 6.08 15.33 -14.44
CA ARG A 206 5.57 15.14 -13.07
C ARG A 206 4.36 14.22 -13.07
N LEU A 207 3.40 14.45 -13.95
CA LEU A 207 2.17 13.66 -14.09
C LEU A 207 2.46 12.19 -14.42
N LEU A 208 3.59 11.91 -15.07
CA LEU A 208 3.99 10.59 -15.52
C LEU A 208 4.73 9.77 -14.43
N ARG A 209 5.28 10.40 -13.38
CA ARG A 209 6.07 9.70 -12.35
C ARG A 209 5.32 8.55 -11.64
N PRO A 210 4.03 8.68 -11.29
CA PRO A 210 3.29 7.57 -10.67
C PRO A 210 3.20 6.31 -11.55
N PHE A 211 3.39 6.44 -12.87
CA PHE A 211 3.44 5.28 -13.76
C PHE A 211 4.59 4.33 -13.41
N PHE A 212 5.74 4.84 -12.94
CA PHE A 212 6.88 4.00 -12.54
C PHE A 212 6.54 3.10 -11.34
N LEU A 213 5.75 3.62 -10.39
CA LEU A 213 5.23 2.84 -9.25
C LEU A 213 4.25 1.75 -9.72
N LEU A 214 3.31 2.11 -10.60
CA LEU A 214 2.36 1.16 -11.21
C LEU A 214 3.07 0.06 -12.00
N GLN A 215 4.14 0.42 -12.71
CA GLN A 215 4.88 -0.50 -13.56
C GLN A 215 5.67 -1.54 -12.76
N ASN A 216 6.21 -1.17 -11.59
CA ASN A 216 6.97 -2.11 -10.77
C ASN A 216 6.08 -3.10 -10.02
N SER A 217 4.93 -2.63 -9.51
CA SER A 217 4.06 -3.46 -8.66
C SER A 217 3.11 -4.35 -9.47
N SER A 218 3.37 -5.66 -9.48
CA SER A 218 2.48 -6.66 -10.11
C SER A 218 1.09 -6.69 -9.48
N LEU A 219 0.99 -6.43 -8.16
CA LEU A 219 -0.27 -6.41 -7.43
C LEU A 219 -1.11 -5.16 -7.78
N MET A 220 -0.46 -4.02 -8.04
CA MET A 220 -1.15 -2.80 -8.52
C MET A 220 -1.67 -2.99 -9.94
N LYS A 221 -0.92 -3.64 -10.84
CA LYS A 221 -1.41 -3.98 -12.19
C LYS A 221 -2.65 -4.88 -12.16
N LYS A 222 -2.63 -5.88 -11.28
CA LYS A 222 -3.76 -6.80 -11.05
C LYS A 222 -4.99 -6.02 -10.58
N THR A 223 -4.85 -5.20 -9.55
CA THR A 223 -5.94 -4.39 -8.98
C THR A 223 -6.46 -3.33 -9.98
N LEU A 224 -5.62 -2.67 -10.77
CA LEU A 224 -6.07 -1.76 -11.82
C LEU A 224 -6.84 -2.47 -12.93
N LYS A 225 -6.42 -3.69 -13.32
CA LYS A 225 -7.15 -4.54 -14.26
C LYS A 225 -8.51 -4.96 -13.71
N CYS A 226 -8.61 -5.18 -12.40
CA CYS A 226 -9.88 -5.41 -11.72
C CYS A 226 -10.79 -4.20 -11.85
N ILE A 227 -10.33 -3.01 -11.40
CA ILE A 227 -11.10 -1.77 -11.45
C ILE A 227 -11.57 -1.47 -12.88
N LYS A 228 -10.71 -1.66 -13.89
CA LYS A 228 -11.10 -1.51 -15.29
C LYS A 228 -12.23 -2.44 -15.71
N ARG A 229 -12.25 -3.68 -15.20
CA ARG A 229 -13.29 -4.67 -15.50
C ARG A 229 -14.60 -4.36 -14.76
N THR A 230 -14.54 -3.73 -13.59
CA THR A 230 -15.74 -3.36 -12.82
C THR A 230 -16.39 -2.06 -13.29
N LEU A 231 -15.62 -1.18 -13.94
CA LEU A 231 -16.08 0.13 -14.39
C LEU A 231 -17.37 0.13 -15.25
N PRO A 232 -17.59 -0.82 -16.19
CA PRO A 232 -18.82 -0.84 -17.00
C PRO A 232 -20.09 -1.05 -16.16
N GLU A 233 -20.03 -1.91 -15.14
CA GLU A 233 -21.17 -2.16 -14.25
C GLU A 233 -21.40 -0.98 -13.30
N MET A 234 -20.32 -0.33 -12.85
CA MET A 234 -20.44 0.92 -12.09
C MET A 234 -21.06 2.03 -12.94
N GLY A 235 -20.77 2.03 -14.25
CA GLY A 235 -21.31 2.99 -15.21
C GLY A 235 -22.84 2.99 -15.28
N SER A 236 -23.49 1.82 -15.17
CA SER A 236 -24.96 1.75 -15.21
C SER A 236 -25.62 2.39 -13.97
N VAL A 237 -25.03 2.20 -12.79
CA VAL A 237 -25.54 2.85 -11.55
C VAL A 237 -25.18 4.33 -11.51
N MET A 238 -24.00 4.73 -11.99
CA MET A 238 -23.65 6.13 -12.17
C MET A 238 -24.61 6.83 -13.13
N LEU A 239 -25.04 6.15 -14.20
CA LEU A 239 -26.07 6.66 -15.10
C LEU A 239 -27.42 6.83 -14.39
N LEU A 240 -27.84 5.83 -13.60
CA LEU A 240 -29.07 5.91 -12.82
C LEU A 240 -29.02 7.07 -11.80
N LEU A 241 -27.87 7.28 -11.15
CA LEU A 241 -27.62 8.38 -10.24
C LEU A 241 -27.66 9.74 -10.94
N ALA A 242 -27.07 9.85 -12.14
CA ALA A 242 -27.13 11.05 -12.95
C ALA A 242 -28.56 11.36 -13.40
N LEU A 243 -29.35 10.34 -13.77
CA LEU A 243 -30.77 10.50 -14.09
C LEU A 243 -31.59 10.98 -12.88
N HIS A 244 -31.34 10.40 -11.70
CA HIS A 244 -31.94 10.84 -10.44
C HIS A 244 -31.63 12.32 -10.16
N LEU A 245 -30.36 12.72 -10.27
CA LEU A 245 -29.95 14.12 -10.11
C LEU A 245 -30.64 15.04 -11.12
N CYS A 246 -30.64 14.70 -12.41
CA CYS A 246 -31.25 15.52 -13.45
C CYS A 246 -32.76 15.67 -13.25
N LEU A 247 -33.48 14.59 -12.93
CA LEU A 247 -34.93 14.61 -12.72
C LEU A 247 -35.29 15.50 -11.52
N PHE A 248 -34.64 15.30 -10.38
CA PHE A 248 -34.90 16.10 -9.18
C PHE A 248 -34.43 17.55 -9.32
N THR A 249 -33.41 17.82 -10.14
CA THR A 249 -33.01 19.21 -10.48
C THR A 249 -34.13 19.91 -11.25
N MET A 250 -34.70 19.25 -12.26
CA MET A 250 -35.83 19.81 -13.02
C MET A 250 -37.06 19.99 -12.13
N PHE A 251 -37.37 19.01 -11.28
CA PHE A 251 -38.50 19.11 -10.35
C PHE A 251 -38.29 20.22 -9.32
N GLY A 252 -37.09 20.34 -8.73
CA GLY A 252 -36.75 21.38 -7.76
C GLY A 252 -36.83 22.78 -8.37
N MET A 253 -36.33 22.97 -9.60
CA MET A 253 -36.44 24.26 -10.30
C MET A 253 -37.89 24.65 -10.60
N LEU A 254 -38.78 23.68 -10.88
CA LEU A 254 -40.20 23.95 -11.10
C LEU A 254 -40.95 24.21 -9.79
N LEU A 255 -40.64 23.44 -8.74
CA LEU A 255 -41.32 23.52 -7.44
C LEU A 255 -40.97 24.82 -6.69
N PHE A 256 -39.72 25.25 -6.79
CA PHE A 256 -39.17 26.44 -6.13
C PHE A 256 -38.95 27.60 -7.11
N ALA A 257 -39.62 27.59 -8.28
CA ALA A 257 -39.57 28.69 -9.23
C ALA A 257 -40.13 29.98 -8.62
N HIS A 258 -39.55 31.12 -9.01
CA HIS A 258 -39.97 32.44 -8.53
C HIS A 258 -41.47 32.68 -8.76
N ALA A 259 -42.23 32.86 -7.68
CA ALA A 259 -43.62 33.29 -7.76
C ALA A 259 -43.67 34.83 -7.74
N LYS A 260 -44.41 35.44 -8.67
CA LYS A 260 -44.47 36.92 -8.82
C LYS A 260 -44.92 37.68 -7.56
N ASP A 261 -45.52 37.01 -6.58
CA ASP A 261 -46.18 37.63 -5.43
C ASP A 261 -45.44 37.45 -4.08
N SER A 262 -44.33 36.71 -4.02
CA SER A 262 -43.59 36.45 -2.77
C SER A 262 -42.40 37.40 -2.59
N LYS A 263 -42.45 38.24 -1.55
CA LYS A 263 -41.43 39.26 -1.26
C LYS A 263 -40.08 38.73 -0.77
N VAL A 264 -39.91 37.42 -0.55
CA VAL A 264 -38.68 36.84 0.04
C VAL A 264 -38.44 35.41 -0.47
N ASP A 265 -38.12 35.24 -1.75
CA ASP A 265 -37.73 33.93 -2.32
C ASP A 265 -36.23 33.66 -2.12
N VAL A 266 -35.80 33.59 -0.86
CA VAL A 266 -34.39 33.36 -0.49
C VAL A 266 -33.90 31.99 -0.99
N GLU A 267 -34.80 31.00 -1.08
CA GLU A 267 -34.49 29.67 -1.58
C GLU A 267 -34.13 29.65 -3.07
N TRP A 268 -35.01 30.22 -3.89
CA TRP A 268 -34.80 30.31 -5.34
C TRP A 268 -33.52 31.08 -5.65
N GLN A 269 -33.30 32.19 -4.95
CA GLN A 269 -32.16 33.06 -5.20
C GLN A 269 -30.82 32.42 -4.80
N ARG A 270 -30.80 31.52 -3.81
CA ARG A 270 -29.58 30.92 -3.26
C ARG A 270 -29.23 29.55 -3.83
N TYR A 271 -30.22 28.67 -4.05
CA TYR A 271 -29.97 27.28 -4.42
C TYR A 271 -30.53 26.88 -5.78
N PHE A 272 -31.75 27.33 -6.14
CA PHE A 272 -32.49 26.84 -7.30
C PHE A 272 -32.61 27.82 -8.48
N ARG A 273 -31.73 28.83 -8.54
CA ARG A 273 -31.81 29.93 -9.53
C ARG A 273 -31.58 29.47 -10.96
N ASN A 274 -30.53 28.68 -11.19
CA ASN A 274 -30.08 28.25 -12.51
C ASN A 274 -29.80 26.75 -12.51
N LEU A 275 -29.91 26.10 -13.67
CA LEU A 275 -29.59 24.68 -13.83
C LEU A 275 -28.25 24.24 -13.17
N PRO A 276 -27.10 24.91 -13.40
CA PRO A 276 -25.84 24.49 -12.79
C PRO A 276 -25.81 24.67 -11.26
N ASP A 277 -26.47 25.70 -10.73
CA ASP A 277 -26.49 25.98 -9.28
C ASP A 277 -27.44 25.02 -8.56
N SER A 278 -28.60 24.73 -9.16
CA SER A 278 -29.55 23.71 -8.71
C SER A 278 -28.92 22.31 -8.72
N LEU A 279 -28.23 21.97 -9.81
CA LEU A 279 -27.54 20.69 -9.94
C LEU A 279 -26.41 20.56 -8.91
N THR A 280 -25.63 21.63 -8.68
CA THR A 280 -24.58 21.64 -7.65
C THR A 280 -25.19 21.47 -6.26
N SER A 281 -26.27 22.18 -5.95
CA SER A 281 -26.95 22.13 -4.65
C SER A 281 -27.49 20.73 -4.34
N LEU A 282 -28.11 20.07 -5.33
CA LEU A 282 -28.59 18.70 -5.18
C LEU A 282 -27.46 17.67 -5.20
N LEU A 283 -26.36 17.91 -5.93
CA LEU A 283 -25.18 17.05 -5.87
C LEU A 283 -24.52 17.09 -4.50
N VAL A 284 -24.43 18.27 -3.88
CA VAL A 284 -23.94 18.42 -2.51
C VAL A 284 -24.90 17.76 -1.52
N LEU A 285 -26.22 17.87 -1.75
CA LEU A 285 -27.22 17.19 -0.92
C LEU A 285 -27.18 15.66 -1.06
N LEU A 286 -26.83 15.14 -2.24
CA LEU A 286 -26.64 13.71 -2.45
C LEU A 286 -25.56 13.15 -1.52
N THR A 287 -24.58 13.99 -1.16
CA THR A 287 -23.54 13.68 -0.16
C THR A 287 -23.90 14.09 1.26
N THR A 288 -25.08 14.66 1.48
CA THR A 288 -25.60 15.18 2.75
C THR A 288 -24.79 16.30 3.40
N ALA A 289 -23.90 16.96 2.65
CA ALA A 289 -23.01 18.00 3.20
C ALA A 289 -23.70 19.34 3.51
N ASN A 290 -24.78 19.69 2.80
CA ASN A 290 -25.59 20.89 3.02
C ASN A 290 -26.93 20.60 3.71
N ASN A 291 -27.10 19.43 4.35
CA ASN A 291 -28.28 19.16 5.18
C ASN A 291 -27.99 19.62 6.62
N PRO A 292 -28.78 20.53 7.22
CA PRO A 292 -30.13 20.98 6.84
C PRO A 292 -30.23 22.27 6.00
N ASP A 293 -29.12 22.97 5.75
CA ASP A 293 -29.07 24.33 5.19
C ASP A 293 -29.82 24.55 3.87
N VAL A 294 -29.84 23.55 2.98
CA VAL A 294 -30.54 23.64 1.69
C VAL A 294 -32.06 23.58 1.82
N MET A 295 -32.57 22.90 2.84
CA MET A 295 -34.01 22.66 3.04
C MET A 295 -34.68 23.74 3.91
N ILE A 296 -33.93 24.40 4.80
CA ILE A 296 -34.49 25.33 5.80
C ILE A 296 -35.38 26.42 5.18
N PRO A 297 -34.96 27.15 4.12
CA PRO A 297 -35.80 28.19 3.52
C PRO A 297 -37.16 27.66 3.03
N ALA A 298 -37.17 26.49 2.35
CA ALA A 298 -38.38 25.82 1.89
C ALA A 298 -39.28 25.39 3.05
N TYR A 299 -38.65 24.78 4.06
CA TYR A 299 -39.33 24.19 5.20
C TYR A 299 -39.99 25.25 6.09
N SER A 300 -39.35 26.42 6.24
CA SER A 300 -39.91 27.56 6.95
C SER A 300 -41.13 28.14 6.25
N TYR A 301 -41.24 28.01 4.92
CA TYR A 301 -42.43 28.42 4.18
C TYR A 301 -43.56 27.39 4.29
N ASN A 302 -43.28 26.12 3.99
CA ASN A 302 -44.25 25.03 4.13
C ASN A 302 -43.56 23.74 4.57
N ARG A 303 -44.09 23.14 5.65
CA ARG A 303 -43.62 21.85 6.18
C ARG A 303 -43.68 20.73 5.15
N ALA A 304 -44.58 20.79 4.17
CA ALA A 304 -44.69 19.77 3.13
C ALA A 304 -43.45 19.69 2.22
N TYR A 305 -42.71 20.78 2.03
CA TYR A 305 -41.52 20.79 1.18
C TYR A 305 -40.38 19.93 1.72
N SER A 306 -40.36 19.57 3.01
CA SER A 306 -39.37 18.63 3.53
C SER A 306 -39.49 17.24 2.90
N LEU A 307 -40.68 16.84 2.41
CA LEU A 307 -40.88 15.56 1.73
C LEU A 307 -40.02 15.44 0.47
N PHE A 308 -39.84 16.53 -0.28
CA PHE A 308 -38.98 16.55 -1.47
C PHE A 308 -37.54 16.17 -1.14
N PHE A 309 -36.94 16.84 -0.15
CA PHE A 309 -35.55 16.61 0.25
C PHE A 309 -35.35 15.25 0.94
N ILE A 310 -36.33 14.78 1.73
CA ILE A 310 -36.29 13.45 2.37
C ILE A 310 -36.33 12.35 1.29
N ILE A 311 -37.27 12.42 0.34
CA ILE A 311 -37.38 11.44 -0.74
C ILE A 311 -36.11 11.44 -1.59
N PHE A 312 -35.58 12.62 -1.94
CA PHE A 312 -34.33 12.74 -2.68
C PHE A 312 -33.16 12.06 -1.97
N THR A 313 -33.02 12.28 -0.65
CA THR A 313 -31.91 11.73 0.15
C THR A 313 -32.04 10.23 0.36
N VAL A 314 -33.26 9.72 0.60
CA VAL A 314 -33.50 8.27 0.76
C VAL A 314 -33.16 7.53 -0.54
N ILE A 315 -33.64 8.02 -1.69
CA ILE A 315 -33.37 7.37 -2.98
C ILE A 315 -31.88 7.52 -3.34
N GLY A 316 -31.35 8.75 -3.30
CA GLY A 316 -29.99 9.03 -3.74
C GLY A 316 -28.92 8.48 -2.81
N SER A 317 -28.91 8.92 -1.56
CA SER A 317 -27.84 8.59 -0.61
C SER A 317 -27.99 7.21 0.01
N LEU A 318 -29.20 6.79 0.38
CA LEU A 318 -29.36 5.51 1.10
C LEU A 318 -29.53 4.31 0.16
N ILE A 319 -30.26 4.46 -0.94
CA ILE A 319 -30.46 3.35 -1.89
C ILE A 319 -29.33 3.32 -2.92
N LEU A 320 -29.16 4.37 -3.73
CA LEU A 320 -28.24 4.32 -4.89
C LEU A 320 -26.77 4.23 -4.48
N MET A 321 -26.31 5.00 -3.49
CA MET A 321 -24.89 4.91 -3.05
C MET A 321 -24.57 3.57 -2.40
N ASN A 322 -25.45 3.01 -1.57
CA ASN A 322 -25.20 1.70 -0.96
C ASN A 322 -25.32 0.55 -1.98
N LEU A 323 -26.20 0.67 -2.98
CA LEU A 323 -26.27 -0.26 -4.11
C LEU A 323 -24.96 -0.28 -4.90
N LEU A 324 -24.37 0.90 -5.12
CA LEU A 324 -23.06 1.00 -5.76
C LEU A 324 -21.98 0.24 -4.97
N THR A 325 -21.95 0.41 -3.64
CA THR A 325 -21.02 -0.32 -2.76
C THR A 325 -21.20 -1.83 -2.88
N ALA A 326 -22.45 -2.31 -2.93
CA ALA A 326 -22.75 -3.74 -3.09
C ALA A 326 -22.27 -4.31 -4.44
N ILE A 327 -22.45 -3.56 -5.54
CA ILE A 327 -21.97 -3.97 -6.87
C ILE A 327 -20.45 -4.01 -6.92
N ILE A 328 -19.78 -2.98 -6.38
CA ILE A 328 -18.32 -2.94 -6.29
C ILE A 328 -17.82 -4.16 -5.51
N TYR A 329 -18.44 -4.48 -4.37
CA TYR A 329 -18.08 -5.64 -3.56
C TYR A 329 -18.23 -6.97 -4.32
N ASN A 330 -19.37 -7.20 -4.97
CA ASN A 330 -19.63 -8.45 -5.70
C ASN A 330 -18.61 -8.68 -6.82
N GLN A 331 -18.30 -7.63 -7.59
CA GLN A 331 -17.32 -7.73 -8.67
C GLN A 331 -15.90 -7.91 -8.16
N PHE A 332 -15.57 -7.22 -7.07
CA PHE A 332 -14.26 -7.31 -6.46
C PHE A 332 -13.99 -8.71 -5.88
N ARG A 333 -14.97 -9.30 -5.18
CA ARG A 333 -14.89 -10.68 -4.66
C ARG A 333 -14.68 -11.69 -5.78
N GLY A 334 -15.46 -11.59 -6.86
CA GLY A 334 -15.30 -12.46 -8.04
C GLY A 334 -13.92 -12.35 -8.70
N TYR A 335 -13.28 -11.18 -8.62
CA TYR A 335 -11.91 -10.97 -9.11
C TYR A 335 -10.85 -11.57 -8.19
N LEU A 336 -10.94 -11.36 -6.87
CA LEU A 336 -9.96 -11.88 -5.92
C LEU A 336 -9.83 -13.40 -6.05
N LEU A 337 -10.97 -14.10 -6.18
CA LEU A 337 -11.00 -15.54 -6.39
C LEU A 337 -10.24 -15.97 -7.66
N LYS A 338 -10.51 -15.30 -8.80
CA LYS A 338 -9.80 -15.54 -10.07
C LYS A 338 -8.31 -15.23 -9.97
N SER A 339 -7.92 -14.20 -9.21
CA SER A 339 -6.52 -13.81 -9.01
C SER A 339 -5.76 -14.85 -8.17
N VAL A 340 -6.38 -15.39 -7.12
CA VAL A 340 -5.81 -16.48 -6.31
C VAL A 340 -5.65 -17.74 -7.16
N GLN A 341 -6.70 -18.15 -7.90
CA GLN A 341 -6.64 -19.30 -8.81
C GLN A 341 -5.52 -19.17 -9.85
N ALA A 342 -5.39 -18.01 -10.48
CA ALA A 342 -4.31 -17.76 -11.45
C ALA A 342 -2.91 -17.83 -10.82
N SER A 343 -2.77 -17.41 -9.56
CA SER A 343 -1.50 -17.45 -8.84
C SER A 343 -1.14 -18.90 -8.48
N LEU A 344 -2.09 -19.69 -7.96
CA LEU A 344 -1.90 -21.12 -7.71
C LEU A 344 -1.59 -21.90 -9.00
N LEU A 345 -2.24 -21.56 -10.11
CA LEU A 345 -1.94 -22.17 -11.42
C LEU A 345 -0.50 -21.90 -11.85
N ARG A 346 0.00 -20.67 -11.71
CA ARG A 346 1.41 -20.33 -12.03
C ARG A 346 2.39 -21.13 -11.18
N ARG A 347 2.12 -21.24 -9.87
CA ARG A 347 2.95 -22.05 -8.97
C ARG A 347 2.98 -23.52 -9.41
N ARG A 348 1.84 -24.10 -9.75
CA ARG A 348 1.77 -25.49 -10.27
C ARG A 348 2.52 -25.66 -11.59
N LEU A 349 2.43 -24.69 -12.50
CA LEU A 349 3.17 -24.70 -13.77
C LEU A 349 4.68 -24.60 -13.54
N GLY A 350 5.13 -23.72 -12.64
CA GLY A 350 6.56 -23.59 -12.30
C GLY A 350 7.14 -24.85 -11.64
N ILE A 351 6.40 -25.44 -10.70
CA ILE A 351 6.77 -26.71 -10.06
C ILE A 351 6.83 -27.84 -11.12
N ARG A 352 5.85 -27.89 -12.04
CA ARG A 352 5.83 -28.89 -13.11
C ARG A 352 7.01 -28.72 -14.06
N ALA A 353 7.31 -27.51 -14.50
CA ALA A 353 8.47 -27.23 -15.35
C ALA A 353 9.79 -27.62 -14.67
N ALA A 354 9.94 -27.35 -13.37
CA ALA A 354 11.09 -27.78 -12.59
C ALA A 354 11.22 -29.30 -12.52
N PHE A 355 10.09 -30.02 -12.36
CA PHE A 355 10.08 -31.48 -12.37
C PHE A 355 10.54 -32.04 -13.73
N GLU A 356 10.00 -31.54 -14.83
CA GLU A 356 10.31 -32.00 -16.19
C GLU A 356 11.80 -31.78 -16.54
N VAL A 357 12.39 -30.65 -16.14
CA VAL A 357 13.84 -30.39 -16.32
C VAL A 357 14.69 -31.36 -15.50
N LEU A 358 14.30 -31.67 -14.27
CA LEU A 358 15.05 -32.56 -13.38
C LEU A 358 14.91 -34.03 -13.76
N SER A 359 13.74 -34.46 -14.24
CA SER A 359 13.54 -35.81 -14.76
C SER A 359 14.34 -36.01 -16.04
N PHE A 360 14.35 -35.01 -16.93
CA PHE A 360 15.16 -35.06 -18.14
C PHE A 360 16.66 -35.10 -17.84
N HIS A 361 17.14 -34.30 -16.88
CA HIS A 361 18.54 -34.36 -16.44
C HIS A 361 18.92 -35.77 -15.97
N ARG A 362 18.04 -36.45 -15.21
CA ARG A 362 18.25 -37.85 -14.80
C ARG A 362 18.32 -38.81 -15.99
N GLU A 363 17.44 -38.66 -16.98
CA GLU A 363 17.48 -39.48 -18.20
C GLU A 363 18.77 -39.29 -18.99
N VAL A 364 19.31 -38.07 -19.04
CA VAL A 364 20.57 -37.77 -19.74
C VAL A 364 21.78 -38.33 -18.98
N THR A 365 21.80 -38.25 -17.65
CA THR A 365 22.90 -38.77 -16.82
C THR A 365 22.85 -40.30 -16.66
N SER A 366 21.66 -40.90 -16.77
CA SER A 366 21.47 -42.35 -16.70
C SER A 366 21.73 -42.99 -18.06
N ASN A 367 22.89 -43.66 -18.23
CA ASN A 367 23.28 -44.34 -19.47
C ASN A 367 22.30 -45.41 -19.98
N ASN A 368 21.31 -45.84 -19.20
CA ASN A 368 20.27 -46.79 -19.60
C ASN A 368 18.94 -46.09 -19.90
N ARG A 369 18.69 -45.78 -21.18
CA ARG A 369 17.46 -45.13 -21.67
C ARG A 369 16.18 -45.96 -21.46
N ASP A 370 16.30 -47.28 -21.34
CA ASP A 370 15.13 -48.19 -21.36
C ASP A 370 14.57 -48.54 -19.95
N GLN A 371 15.18 -48.04 -18.86
CA GLN A 371 14.75 -48.36 -17.48
C GLN A 371 14.64 -47.13 -16.54
N ALA A 372 14.84 -45.91 -17.04
CA ALA A 372 14.66 -44.71 -16.22
C ALA A 372 13.16 -44.47 -15.97
N ALA A 373 12.64 -45.00 -14.86
CA ALA A 373 11.32 -44.63 -14.39
C ALA A 373 11.21 -43.10 -14.22
N CYS A 374 10.14 -42.51 -14.77
CA CYS A 374 9.80 -41.09 -14.71
C CYS A 374 9.88 -40.58 -13.25
N GLY A 375 10.93 -39.82 -12.92
CA GLY A 375 11.15 -39.35 -11.55
C GLY A 375 12.45 -38.59 -11.33
N VAL A 376 12.52 -37.89 -10.21
CA VAL A 376 13.67 -37.04 -9.84
C VAL A 376 14.51 -37.73 -8.78
N ASP A 377 15.84 -37.68 -8.91
CA ASP A 377 16.75 -38.19 -7.88
C ASP A 377 16.76 -37.31 -6.61
N CYS A 378 16.68 -37.95 -5.44
CA CYS A 378 16.64 -37.23 -4.16
C CYS A 378 17.90 -36.40 -3.91
N VAL A 379 19.09 -36.89 -4.31
CA VAL A 379 20.36 -36.19 -4.05
C VAL A 379 20.46 -34.94 -4.90
N THR A 380 20.12 -35.05 -6.18
CA THR A 380 20.05 -33.91 -7.11
C THR A 380 19.03 -32.87 -6.63
N PHE A 381 17.85 -33.30 -6.19
CA PHE A 381 16.83 -32.37 -5.67
C PHE A 381 17.27 -31.64 -4.40
N ILE A 382 17.97 -32.32 -3.48
CA ILE A 382 18.53 -31.68 -2.27
C ILE A 382 19.57 -30.61 -2.65
N LYS A 383 20.43 -30.87 -3.65
CA LYS A 383 21.40 -29.87 -4.15
C LYS A 383 20.68 -28.62 -4.70
N VAL A 384 19.64 -28.82 -5.50
CA VAL A 384 18.81 -27.72 -6.03
C VAL A 384 18.17 -26.94 -4.88
N LEU A 385 17.53 -27.63 -3.94
CA LEU A 385 16.91 -26.99 -2.78
C LEU A 385 17.91 -26.16 -1.99
N GLN A 386 19.15 -26.64 -1.78
CA GLN A 386 20.18 -25.88 -1.07
C GLN A 386 20.46 -24.52 -1.71
N GLU A 387 20.45 -24.43 -3.05
CA GLU A 387 20.65 -23.17 -3.77
C GLU A 387 19.41 -22.26 -3.84
N VAL A 388 18.21 -22.82 -3.70
CA VAL A 388 16.95 -22.06 -3.77
C VAL A 388 16.82 -21.13 -2.55
N LYS A 389 16.48 -19.87 -2.83
CA LYS A 389 16.06 -18.90 -1.81
C LYS A 389 14.62 -19.18 -1.38
N MET A 390 14.46 -19.70 -0.16
CA MET A 390 13.15 -19.95 0.47
C MET A 390 13.27 -19.82 1.98
N ASP A 391 12.13 -19.74 2.67
CA ASP A 391 12.11 -19.70 4.13
C ASP A 391 12.81 -20.95 4.71
N ALA A 392 13.64 -20.73 5.73
CA ALA A 392 14.51 -21.77 6.28
C ALA A 392 13.70 -22.94 6.87
N TYR A 393 12.54 -22.64 7.47
CA TYR A 393 11.64 -23.65 8.01
C TYR A 393 11.09 -24.57 6.90
N CYS A 394 10.46 -23.99 5.87
CA CYS A 394 9.92 -24.75 4.74
C CYS A 394 11.01 -25.55 4.04
N LYS A 395 12.21 -24.96 3.89
CA LYS A 395 13.38 -25.64 3.32
C LYS A 395 13.74 -26.91 4.09
N MET A 396 13.84 -26.81 5.41
CA MET A 396 14.17 -27.96 6.25
C MET A 396 13.06 -29.01 6.26
N ALA A 397 11.79 -28.59 6.31
CA ALA A 397 10.65 -29.49 6.27
C ALA A 397 10.62 -30.32 4.96
N ILE A 398 10.80 -29.67 3.81
CA ILE A 398 10.85 -30.34 2.51
C ILE A 398 12.05 -31.29 2.45
N ILE A 399 13.24 -30.87 2.89
CA ILE A 399 14.45 -31.73 2.90
C ILE A 399 14.24 -32.97 3.78
N LEU A 400 13.62 -32.82 4.96
CA LEU A 400 13.33 -33.94 5.85
C LEU A 400 12.33 -34.92 5.22
N GLN A 401 11.31 -34.41 4.53
CA GLN A 401 10.32 -35.23 3.86
C GLN A 401 10.93 -36.00 2.67
N VAL A 402 11.81 -35.36 1.90
CA VAL A 402 12.57 -35.99 0.80
C VAL A 402 13.50 -37.09 1.33
N LYS A 403 14.20 -36.87 2.45
CA LYS A 403 15.08 -37.88 3.06
C LYS A 403 14.33 -39.09 3.62
N ARG A 404 13.06 -38.93 3.98
CA ARG A 404 12.21 -40.01 4.49
C ARG A 404 11.66 -40.91 3.38
N SER A 405 11.73 -40.47 2.12
CA SER A 405 11.20 -41.22 0.99
C SER A 405 12.06 -42.45 0.67
N PRO A 406 11.50 -43.68 0.73
CA PRO A 406 12.28 -44.93 0.74
C PRO A 406 12.90 -45.31 -0.62
N ASN A 407 12.39 -44.75 -1.72
CA ASN A 407 12.71 -45.23 -3.07
C ASN A 407 13.88 -44.49 -3.75
N GLY A 408 14.49 -43.48 -3.12
CA GLY A 408 15.55 -42.64 -3.73
C GLY A 408 15.11 -41.82 -4.96
N VAL A 409 13.88 -42.02 -5.44
CA VAL A 409 13.26 -41.38 -6.59
C VAL A 409 11.93 -40.76 -6.17
N ILE A 410 11.70 -39.52 -6.62
CA ILE A 410 10.48 -38.76 -6.34
C ILE A 410 9.52 -38.87 -7.54
N SER A 411 8.31 -39.37 -7.30
CA SER A 411 7.22 -39.41 -8.29
C SER A 411 6.59 -38.02 -8.50
N PRO A 412 5.95 -37.74 -9.65
CA PRO A 412 5.40 -36.41 -9.96
C PRO A 412 4.34 -35.94 -8.96
N GLU A 413 3.43 -36.82 -8.53
CA GLU A 413 2.42 -36.48 -7.53
C GLU A 413 3.03 -36.20 -6.16
N HIS A 414 4.06 -36.97 -5.78
CA HIS A 414 4.77 -36.73 -4.54
C HIS A 414 5.54 -35.41 -4.60
N PHE A 415 6.17 -35.10 -5.75
CA PHE A 415 6.87 -33.84 -5.98
C PHE A 415 5.95 -32.63 -5.80
N GLN A 416 4.74 -32.65 -6.34
CA GLN A 416 3.77 -31.57 -6.13
C GLN A 416 3.37 -31.44 -4.65
N LYS A 417 3.08 -32.57 -3.98
CA LYS A 417 2.69 -32.58 -2.56
C LYS A 417 3.77 -32.04 -1.63
N LEU A 418 5.05 -32.20 -1.97
CA LEU A 418 6.15 -31.61 -1.18
C LEU A 418 6.04 -30.08 -1.08
N PHE A 419 5.56 -29.43 -2.15
CA PHE A 419 5.42 -27.98 -2.15
C PHE A 419 4.16 -27.51 -1.41
N ASP A 420 3.21 -28.37 -1.05
CA ASP A 420 2.07 -27.99 -0.20
C ASP A 420 2.54 -27.55 1.21
N GLU A 421 3.77 -27.90 1.62
CA GLU A 421 4.40 -27.43 2.86
C GLU A 421 4.59 -25.89 2.88
N LEU A 422 4.64 -25.24 1.72
CA LEU A 422 4.71 -23.78 1.61
C LEU A 422 3.42 -23.09 2.08
N ASP A 423 2.29 -23.81 2.14
CA ASP A 423 1.00 -23.25 2.54
C ASP A 423 0.77 -23.36 4.06
N LYS A 424 1.69 -24.00 4.80
CA LYS A 424 1.61 -24.12 6.26
C LYS A 424 2.27 -22.91 6.93
N ASP A 425 1.58 -22.33 7.90
CA ASP A 425 2.16 -21.24 8.70
C ASP A 425 3.30 -21.78 9.59
N PRO A 426 4.50 -21.15 9.57
CA PRO A 426 5.62 -21.61 10.37
C PRO A 426 5.31 -21.43 11.86
N VAL A 427 5.37 -22.51 12.63
CA VAL A 427 5.28 -22.44 14.09
C VAL A 427 6.60 -21.89 14.62
N ARG A 428 6.58 -20.65 15.13
CA ARG A 428 7.76 -20.03 15.74
C ARG A 428 8.17 -20.81 16.99
N GLN A 429 9.32 -21.47 16.95
CA GLN A 429 9.92 -22.09 18.13
C GLN A 429 10.77 -21.04 18.87
N HIS A 430 10.52 -20.89 20.16
CA HIS A 430 11.28 -19.97 21.01
C HIS A 430 12.59 -20.64 21.47
N PRO A 431 13.71 -19.90 21.55
CA PRO A 431 14.97 -20.45 22.03
C PRO A 431 14.87 -20.88 23.51
N PRO A 432 15.67 -21.86 23.95
CA PRO A 432 15.65 -22.33 25.34
C PRO A 432 16.10 -21.23 26.31
N GLN A 433 15.55 -21.26 27.53
CA GLN A 433 15.87 -20.31 28.60
C GLN A 433 17.30 -20.53 29.14
N PRO A 434 18.00 -19.47 29.58
CA PRO A 434 19.31 -19.61 30.22
C PRO A 434 19.18 -20.34 31.57
N VAL A 435 20.22 -21.11 31.94
CA VAL A 435 20.30 -21.81 33.23
C VAL A 435 21.37 -21.15 34.09
N TYR A 436 20.99 -20.60 35.24
CA TYR A 436 21.91 -19.98 36.19
C TYR A 436 22.36 -20.95 37.29
N GLN A 437 23.64 -20.88 37.68
CA GLN A 437 24.23 -21.76 38.70
C GLN A 437 23.90 -21.34 40.14
N SER A 438 23.76 -20.04 40.43
CA SER A 438 23.50 -19.56 41.79
C SER A 438 22.01 -19.61 42.16
N ARG A 439 21.70 -19.96 43.42
CA ARG A 439 20.31 -20.01 43.93
C ARG A 439 19.58 -18.67 43.84
N PHE A 440 20.26 -17.55 44.08
CA PHE A 440 19.66 -16.22 44.00
C PHE A 440 19.15 -15.88 42.58
N LEU A 441 19.97 -16.14 41.56
CA LEU A 441 19.59 -15.89 40.17
C LEU A 441 18.48 -16.83 39.68
N GLN A 442 18.40 -18.06 40.20
CA GLN A 442 17.29 -18.97 39.93
C GLN A 442 15.97 -18.45 40.50
N VAL A 443 15.97 -17.90 41.72
CA VAL A 443 14.79 -17.26 42.31
C VAL A 443 14.33 -16.08 41.45
N LEU A 444 15.27 -15.23 41.01
CA LEU A 444 14.98 -14.09 40.15
C LEU A 444 14.41 -14.51 38.78
N GLN A 445 14.91 -15.61 38.22
CA GLN A 445 14.40 -16.20 36.99
C GLN A 445 12.95 -16.70 37.16
N ILE A 446 12.65 -17.38 38.27
CA ILE A 446 11.29 -17.84 38.59
C ILE A 446 10.34 -16.64 38.68
N ILE A 447 10.72 -15.59 39.42
CA ILE A 447 9.91 -14.38 39.58
C ILE A 447 9.64 -13.71 38.23
N GLY A 448 10.70 -13.46 37.45
CA GLY A 448 10.59 -12.77 36.16
C GLY A 448 9.88 -13.57 35.07
N SER A 449 9.81 -14.90 35.19
CA SER A 449 9.06 -15.78 34.30
C SER A 449 7.60 -15.99 34.72
N HIS A 450 7.23 -15.55 35.92
CA HIS A 450 5.91 -15.83 36.48
C HIS A 450 4.81 -15.04 35.77
N ARG A 451 3.68 -15.68 35.46
CA ARG A 451 2.56 -15.03 34.75
C ARG A 451 1.97 -13.82 35.49
N TYR A 452 2.02 -13.82 36.83
CA TYR A 452 1.61 -12.66 37.64
C TYR A 452 2.51 -11.43 37.44
N PHE A 453 3.76 -11.61 37.03
CA PHE A 453 4.65 -10.49 36.73
C PHE A 453 4.13 -9.66 35.54
N ASP A 454 3.59 -10.33 34.51
CA ASP A 454 2.96 -9.63 33.39
C ASP A 454 1.66 -8.92 33.79
N TYR A 455 0.83 -9.53 34.65
CA TYR A 455 -0.36 -8.90 35.19
C TYR A 455 -0.03 -7.67 36.06
N LEU A 456 1.04 -7.74 36.85
CA LEU A 456 1.54 -6.60 37.63
C LEU A 456 1.98 -5.45 36.73
N GLY A 457 2.76 -5.75 35.68
CA GLY A 457 3.17 -4.73 34.70
C GLY A 457 1.97 -4.07 34.01
N ASN A 458 0.93 -4.84 33.68
CA ASN A 458 -0.32 -4.30 33.13
C ASN A 458 -1.07 -3.41 34.13
N PHE A 459 -1.11 -3.80 35.41
CA PHE A 459 -1.73 -3.00 36.46
C PHE A 459 -0.99 -1.67 36.65
N VAL A 460 0.35 -1.69 36.67
CA VAL A 460 1.17 -0.47 36.78
C VAL A 460 1.00 0.43 35.56
N ALA A 461 0.91 -0.14 34.35
CA ALA A 461 0.63 0.63 33.14
C ALA A 461 -0.76 1.30 33.19
N LEU A 462 -1.78 0.61 33.69
CA LEU A 462 -3.11 1.18 33.90
C LEU A 462 -3.10 2.29 34.96
N ALA A 463 -2.41 2.08 36.07
CA ALA A 463 -2.25 3.08 37.11
C ALA A 463 -1.58 4.35 36.57
N ASN A 464 -0.50 4.21 35.80
CA ASN A 464 0.19 5.33 35.17
C ASN A 464 -0.73 6.11 34.21
N LEU A 465 -1.52 5.42 33.39
CA LEU A 465 -2.50 6.06 32.50
C LEU A 465 -3.55 6.87 33.28
N ILE A 466 -4.06 6.31 34.39
CA ILE A 466 -5.02 7.01 35.26
C ILE A 466 -4.36 8.23 35.90
N SER A 467 -3.12 8.10 36.41
CA SER A 467 -2.37 9.22 36.98
C SER A 467 -2.21 10.37 35.99
N ILE A 468 -1.81 10.08 34.74
CA ILE A 468 -1.67 11.10 33.70
C ILE A 468 -3.02 11.69 33.32
N CYS A 469 -4.08 10.88 33.21
CA CYS A 469 -5.42 11.38 32.91
C CYS A 469 -5.90 12.38 33.96
N VAL A 470 -5.69 12.07 35.25
CA VAL A 470 -6.04 12.97 36.36
C VAL A 470 -5.20 14.25 36.31
N VAL A 471 -3.89 14.14 36.11
CA VAL A 471 -3.02 15.32 36.03
C VAL A 471 -3.38 16.20 34.82
N LEU A 472 -3.61 15.61 33.65
CA LEU A 472 -4.04 16.36 32.45
C LEU A 472 -5.39 17.06 32.65
N MET A 473 -6.34 16.43 33.37
CA MET A 473 -7.62 17.06 33.70
C MET A 473 -7.43 18.25 34.65
N VAL A 474 -6.61 18.11 35.69
CA VAL A 474 -6.33 19.19 36.65
C VAL A 474 -5.56 20.34 35.97
N ASP A 475 -4.60 20.04 35.10
CA ASP A 475 -3.78 21.03 34.40
C ASP A 475 -4.51 21.73 33.24
N ALA A 476 -5.61 21.14 32.75
CA ALA A 476 -6.45 21.75 31.72
C ALA A 476 -7.23 22.96 32.25
N GLU A 477 -7.61 22.94 33.53
CA GLU A 477 -8.36 24.03 34.18
C GLU A 477 -7.46 25.16 34.69
N LYS A 478 -6.18 24.88 34.96
CA LYS A 478 -5.20 25.86 35.47
C LYS A 478 -4.59 26.72 34.35
N ALA A 479 -4.39 28.01 34.64
CA ALA A 479 -3.59 28.89 33.79
C ALA A 479 -2.14 28.37 33.71
N GLY A 480 -1.49 28.54 32.55
CA GLY A 480 -0.18 27.94 32.28
C GLY A 480 0.94 28.34 33.26
N SER A 481 0.80 29.44 34.00
CA SER A 481 1.77 29.87 35.03
C SER A 481 1.64 29.13 36.36
N ASP A 482 0.48 28.53 36.65
CA ASP A 482 0.13 27.96 37.95
C ASP A 482 0.19 26.42 37.93
N ARG A 483 0.84 25.86 36.90
CA ARG A 483 1.01 24.41 36.74
C ARG A 483 2.17 23.90 37.59
N ASP A 484 1.88 22.91 38.43
CA ASP A 484 2.86 22.28 39.30
C ASP A 484 3.53 21.09 38.59
N ASP A 485 4.40 21.39 37.62
CA ASP A 485 5.07 20.38 36.78
C ASP A 485 6.00 19.43 37.59
N PHE A 486 6.37 19.81 38.82
CA PHE A 486 7.23 19.01 39.70
C PHE A 486 6.62 17.64 40.03
N SER A 487 5.33 17.62 40.35
CA SER A 487 4.62 16.38 40.71
C SER A 487 4.55 15.42 39.51
N LEU A 488 4.30 15.97 38.32
CA LEU A 488 4.24 15.19 37.08
C LEU A 488 5.60 14.57 36.73
N GLY A 489 6.69 15.34 36.83
CA GLY A 489 8.05 14.83 36.63
C GLY A 489 8.42 13.71 37.61
N ALA A 490 8.07 13.87 38.89
CA ALA A 490 8.33 12.83 39.90
C ALA A 490 7.55 11.53 39.62
N ILE A 491 6.27 11.64 39.24
CA ILE A 491 5.42 10.50 38.88
C ILE A 491 5.97 9.79 37.63
N ASN A 492 6.33 10.55 36.59
CA ASN A 492 6.89 10.02 35.35
C ASN A 492 8.22 9.28 35.62
N CYS A 493 9.12 9.89 36.38
CA CYS A 493 10.40 9.27 36.76
C CYS A 493 10.19 7.94 37.51
N PHE A 494 9.26 7.90 38.49
CA PHE A 494 8.93 6.69 39.23
C PHE A 494 8.47 5.55 38.32
N PHE A 495 7.53 5.83 37.41
CA PHE A 495 7.03 4.80 36.49
C PHE A 495 8.09 4.37 35.47
N ILE A 496 8.87 5.30 34.91
CA ILE A 496 9.95 4.98 33.96
C ILE A 496 11.01 4.09 34.62
N LEU A 497 11.38 4.38 35.86
CA LEU A 497 12.31 3.54 36.62
C LEU A 497 11.75 2.14 36.86
N TYR A 498 10.46 2.02 37.21
CA TYR A 498 9.78 0.73 37.31
C TYR A 498 9.85 -0.05 35.98
N TYR A 499 9.63 0.62 34.85
CA TYR A 499 9.64 -0.04 33.55
C TYR A 499 11.02 -0.50 33.10
N VAL A 500 12.08 0.26 33.41
CA VAL A 500 13.46 -0.17 33.19
C VAL A 500 13.76 -1.39 34.05
N LEU A 501 13.30 -1.40 35.30
CA LEU A 501 13.44 -2.53 36.21
C LEU A 501 12.69 -3.75 35.67
N GLU A 502 11.44 -3.61 35.23
CA GLU A 502 10.65 -4.68 34.60
C GLU A 502 11.38 -5.28 33.38
N MET A 503 11.85 -4.43 32.48
CA MET A 503 12.58 -4.84 31.29
C MET A 503 13.87 -5.58 31.65
N SER A 504 14.65 -5.05 32.59
CA SER A 504 15.91 -5.67 33.02
C SER A 504 15.68 -7.07 33.61
N LEU A 505 14.63 -7.23 34.43
CA LEU A 505 14.25 -8.52 35.02
C LEU A 505 13.78 -9.53 33.96
N LYS A 506 13.04 -9.09 32.94
CA LYS A 506 12.60 -9.95 31.82
C LYS A 506 13.76 -10.38 30.92
N VAL A 507 14.68 -9.46 30.61
CA VAL A 507 15.87 -9.78 29.83
C VAL A 507 16.76 -10.75 30.60
N PHE A 508 16.86 -10.57 31.92
CA PHE A 508 17.59 -11.48 32.80
C PHE A 508 16.93 -12.87 32.89
N SER A 509 15.61 -12.95 33.10
CA SER A 509 14.92 -14.23 33.28
C SER A 509 14.81 -15.07 32.00
N LEU A 510 14.48 -14.43 30.87
CA LEU A 510 14.26 -15.12 29.59
C LEU A 510 15.54 -15.24 28.76
N GLY A 511 16.52 -14.35 28.97
CA GLY A 511 17.67 -14.16 28.10
C GLY A 511 17.34 -13.29 26.89
N MET A 512 18.35 -12.56 26.40
CA MET A 512 18.19 -11.57 25.33
C MET A 512 17.54 -12.13 24.05
N LYS A 513 17.94 -13.33 23.61
CA LYS A 513 17.39 -13.97 22.40
C LYS A 513 15.93 -14.36 22.56
N ASN A 514 15.54 -14.83 23.74
CA ASN A 514 14.17 -15.25 24.00
C ASN A 514 13.25 -14.04 24.21
N TYR A 515 13.74 -12.99 24.89
CA TYR A 515 13.03 -11.72 25.04
C TYR A 515 12.67 -11.12 23.68
N LEU A 516 13.63 -11.06 22.75
CA LEU A 516 13.43 -10.57 21.38
C LEU A 516 12.57 -11.50 20.50
N SER A 517 12.26 -12.71 20.95
CA SER A 517 11.39 -13.62 20.20
C SER A 517 9.90 -13.26 20.34
N TYR A 518 9.52 -12.63 21.45
CA TYR A 518 8.15 -12.21 21.72
C TYR A 518 7.89 -10.79 21.18
N PRO A 519 6.97 -10.60 20.22
CA PRO A 519 6.72 -9.29 19.61
C PRO A 519 6.16 -8.27 20.62
N SER A 520 5.37 -8.72 21.60
CA SER A 520 4.86 -7.86 22.69
C SER A 520 6.00 -7.27 23.54
N ASN A 521 7.00 -8.10 23.85
CA ASN A 521 8.17 -7.67 24.61
C ASN A 521 9.07 -6.73 23.79
N ILE A 522 9.21 -6.93 22.48
CA ILE A 522 9.94 -6.00 21.60
C ILE A 522 9.29 -4.62 21.61
N PHE A 523 7.96 -4.56 21.50
CA PHE A 523 7.22 -3.29 21.53
C PHE A 523 7.38 -2.57 22.87
N ASP A 524 7.19 -3.28 23.99
CA ASP A 524 7.34 -2.72 25.33
C ASP A 524 8.78 -2.27 25.60
N GLY A 525 9.77 -3.09 25.23
CA GLY A 525 11.19 -2.76 25.37
C GLY A 525 11.64 -1.58 24.50
N PHE A 526 11.07 -1.42 23.31
CA PHE A 526 11.34 -0.25 22.47
C PHE A 526 10.77 1.03 23.10
N LEU A 527 9.52 0.96 23.60
CA LEU A 527 8.85 2.08 24.23
C LEU A 527 9.53 2.48 25.55
N THR A 528 10.03 1.53 26.35
CA THR A 528 10.83 1.84 27.55
C THR A 528 12.15 2.54 27.23
N ILE A 529 12.86 2.12 26.17
CA ILE A 529 14.11 2.77 25.77
C ILE A 529 13.83 4.22 25.34
N ILE A 530 12.80 4.47 24.54
CA ILE A 530 12.43 5.83 24.13
C ILE A 530 12.09 6.70 25.35
N LEU A 531 11.24 6.19 26.25
CA LEU A 531 10.88 6.91 27.47
C LEU A 531 12.11 7.21 28.34
N LEU A 532 13.02 6.26 28.51
CA LEU A 532 14.26 6.45 29.25
C LEU A 532 15.14 7.53 28.62
N VAL A 533 15.31 7.50 27.29
CA VAL A 533 16.12 8.51 26.57
C VAL A 533 15.52 9.91 26.73
N LEU A 534 14.20 10.03 26.62
CA LEU A 534 13.50 11.31 26.79
C LEU A 534 13.60 11.83 28.23
N GLU A 535 13.48 10.96 29.22
CA GLU A 535 13.58 11.33 30.63
C GLU A 535 15.01 11.77 30.99
N VAL A 536 16.03 11.02 30.53
CA VAL A 536 17.44 11.39 30.70
C VAL A 536 17.74 12.72 29.99
N ALA A 537 17.21 12.93 28.79
CA ALA A 537 17.35 14.21 28.08
C ALA A 537 16.70 15.37 28.85
N THR A 538 15.54 15.12 29.47
CA THR A 538 14.84 16.10 30.32
C THR A 538 15.68 16.47 31.54
N PHE A 539 16.25 15.47 32.23
CA PHE A 539 17.15 15.71 33.37
C PHE A 539 18.44 16.44 32.97
N ALA A 540 19.05 16.07 31.84
CA ALA A 540 20.28 16.67 31.36
C ALA A 540 20.11 18.15 31.01
N LEU A 541 18.99 18.52 30.39
CA LEU A 541 18.70 19.89 29.97
C LEU A 541 18.24 20.78 31.12
N TYR A 542 17.42 20.26 32.04
CA TYR A 542 16.70 21.09 32.99
C TYR A 542 17.09 20.94 34.46
N LYS A 543 17.96 19.96 34.80
CA LYS A 543 18.48 19.65 36.15
C LYS A 543 17.40 19.48 37.24
N PHE A 544 17.50 18.41 38.03
CA PHE A 544 16.61 18.18 39.18
C PHE A 544 17.27 18.72 40.46
N PRO A 545 16.63 19.54 41.32
CA PRO A 545 15.29 20.15 41.26
C PRO A 545 15.25 21.46 40.45
N HIS A 546 14.22 21.64 39.62
CA HIS A 546 14.08 22.76 38.69
C HIS A 546 14.07 24.13 39.42
N PRO A 547 15.15 24.92 39.38
CA PRO A 547 15.16 26.25 39.97
C PRO A 547 14.58 27.23 38.95
N GLY A 548 13.32 27.63 39.15
CA GLY A 548 12.71 28.78 38.48
C GLY A 548 12.40 28.57 37.00
N TRP A 549 11.13 28.35 36.72
CA TRP A 549 10.52 28.35 35.39
C TRP A 549 10.72 29.74 34.73
N LYS A 550 11.48 29.82 33.64
CA LYS A 550 11.40 30.94 32.68
C LYS A 550 11.21 30.37 31.27
N PRO A 551 10.09 30.66 30.59
CA PRO A 551 9.71 30.04 29.32
C PRO A 551 10.51 30.53 28.10
N ASP A 552 11.58 31.30 28.27
CA ASP A 552 12.28 31.97 27.17
C ASP A 552 13.53 31.22 26.63
N MET A 553 13.78 29.99 27.07
CA MET A 553 14.86 29.20 26.46
C MET A 553 14.39 28.64 25.11
N GLN A 554 14.72 29.39 24.05
CA GLN A 554 14.62 28.99 22.64
C GLN A 554 15.61 27.84 22.34
N GLY A 555 15.41 26.68 22.97
CA GLY A 555 15.98 25.41 22.55
C GLY A 555 15.15 24.80 21.41
N LEU A 556 15.70 23.78 20.74
CA LEU A 556 15.04 23.10 19.61
C LEU A 556 13.71 22.41 20.00
N LEU A 557 13.49 22.16 21.30
CA LEU A 557 12.28 21.60 21.91
C LEU A 557 12.12 22.19 23.34
N SER A 558 10.96 22.80 23.62
CA SER A 558 10.62 23.33 24.95
C SER A 558 10.46 22.20 25.98
N LEU A 559 10.75 22.44 27.28
CA LEU A 559 10.51 21.47 28.37
C LEU A 559 9.08 20.94 28.31
N TRP A 560 8.12 21.81 28.03
CA TRP A 560 6.72 21.46 27.98
C TRP A 560 6.38 20.58 26.77
N GLU A 561 7.06 20.78 25.64
CA GLU A 561 6.95 19.90 24.47
C GLU A 561 7.57 18.53 24.75
N MET A 562 8.69 18.48 25.47
CA MET A 562 9.32 17.23 25.92
C MET A 562 8.43 16.45 26.89
N VAL A 563 7.87 17.10 27.91
CA VAL A 563 6.95 16.49 28.89
C VAL A 563 5.68 16.00 28.19
N ARG A 564 5.11 16.78 27.27
CA ARG A 564 3.96 16.37 26.45
C ARG A 564 4.26 15.14 25.61
N LEU A 565 5.45 15.10 25.00
CA LEU A 565 5.88 14.00 24.15
C LEU A 565 6.12 12.72 24.97
N VAL A 566 6.69 12.82 26.17
CA VAL A 566 6.76 11.72 27.15
C VAL A 566 5.36 11.22 27.50
N ASN A 567 4.43 12.12 27.88
CA ASN A 567 3.06 11.76 28.22
C ASN A 567 2.35 11.06 27.05
N MET A 568 2.56 11.51 25.81
CA MET A 568 2.01 10.85 24.61
C MET A 568 2.53 9.41 24.44
N PHE A 569 3.82 9.18 24.67
CA PHE A 569 4.38 7.82 24.64
C PHE A 569 3.88 6.94 25.79
N ILE A 570 3.62 7.52 26.97
CA ILE A 570 3.02 6.76 28.07
C ILE A 570 1.59 6.32 27.69
N VAL A 571 0.81 7.15 26.98
CA VAL A 571 -0.51 6.74 26.46
C VAL A 571 -0.38 5.57 25.47
N PHE A 572 0.63 5.57 24.58
CA PHE A 572 0.88 4.44 23.67
C PHE A 572 1.17 3.12 24.41
N ARG A 573 1.64 3.18 25.66
CA ARG A 573 1.87 1.99 26.48
C ARG A 573 0.59 1.21 26.79
N PHE A 574 -0.57 1.87 26.80
CA PHE A 574 -1.87 1.20 26.93
C PHE A 574 -2.06 0.08 25.88
N LEU A 575 -1.44 0.22 24.69
CA LEU A 575 -1.50 -0.79 23.64
C LEU A 575 -0.95 -2.16 24.08
N ARG A 576 -0.10 -2.24 25.13
CA ARG A 576 0.36 -3.51 25.72
C ARG A 576 -0.78 -4.36 26.30
N ILE A 577 -1.90 -3.76 26.67
CA ILE A 577 -3.06 -4.48 27.22
C ILE A 577 -3.80 -5.24 26.10
N ILE A 578 -3.80 -4.72 24.88
CA ILE A 578 -4.56 -5.24 23.73
C ILE A 578 -4.25 -6.72 23.42
N PRO A 579 -2.98 -7.17 23.33
CA PRO A 579 -2.64 -8.57 23.06
C PRO A 579 -3.09 -9.56 24.15
N ASN A 580 -3.31 -9.10 25.39
CA ASN A 580 -3.67 -9.99 26.51
C ASN A 580 -5.16 -10.37 26.49
N MET A 581 -6.00 -9.59 25.80
CA MET A 581 -7.41 -9.90 25.61
C MET A 581 -7.62 -10.64 24.28
N LYS A 582 -8.07 -11.90 24.33
CA LYS A 582 -8.23 -12.76 23.14
C LYS A 582 -9.00 -12.08 21.98
N VAL A 583 -10.10 -11.40 22.29
CA VAL A 583 -10.94 -10.71 21.30
C VAL A 583 -10.19 -9.53 20.67
N MET A 584 -9.53 -8.70 21.48
CA MET A 584 -8.80 -7.53 20.99
C MET A 584 -7.51 -7.92 20.25
N ALA A 585 -6.84 -8.99 20.67
CA ALA A 585 -5.69 -9.56 19.97
C ALA A 585 -6.09 -10.08 18.58
N LEU A 586 -7.26 -10.72 18.47
CA LEU A 586 -7.80 -11.13 17.18
C LEU A 586 -8.06 -9.91 16.28
N VAL A 587 -8.71 -8.85 16.79
CA VAL A 587 -8.96 -7.62 16.01
C VAL A 587 -7.66 -6.91 15.61
N ALA A 588 -6.70 -6.78 16.53
CA ALA A 588 -5.42 -6.15 16.24
C ALA A 588 -4.60 -6.96 15.23
N GLY A 589 -4.56 -8.29 15.37
CA GLY A 589 -3.93 -9.19 14.39
C GLY A 589 -4.61 -9.14 13.03
N THR A 590 -5.95 -9.08 13.01
CA THR A 590 -6.70 -8.98 11.74
C THR A 590 -6.38 -7.67 11.03
N LEU A 591 -6.34 -6.55 11.74
CA LEU A 591 -5.93 -5.23 11.23
C LEU A 591 -4.47 -5.21 10.73
N LEU A 592 -3.53 -5.80 11.48
CA LEU A 592 -2.13 -5.78 11.08
C LEU A 592 -1.85 -6.58 9.80
N ASP A 593 -2.43 -7.77 9.60
CA ASP A 593 -2.25 -8.43 8.29
C ASP A 593 -3.14 -7.84 7.19
N LEU A 594 -4.21 -7.11 7.53
CA LEU A 594 -4.97 -6.34 6.56
C LEU A 594 -4.11 -5.23 5.94
N VAL A 595 -3.27 -4.56 6.73
CA VAL A 595 -2.31 -3.55 6.22
C VAL A 595 -1.36 -4.14 5.17
N LYS A 596 -0.89 -5.39 5.37
CA LYS A 596 -0.02 -6.07 4.38
C LYS A 596 -0.74 -6.31 3.06
N ASN A 597 -2.01 -6.69 3.11
CA ASN A 597 -2.85 -6.91 1.93
C ASN A 597 -3.26 -5.60 1.24
N LEU A 598 -3.36 -4.51 2.02
CA LEU A 598 -3.70 -3.17 1.56
C LEU A 598 -2.58 -2.45 0.80
N ARG A 599 -1.34 -2.94 0.83
CA ARG A 599 -0.19 -2.23 0.23
C ARG A 599 -0.42 -1.80 -1.23
N ALA A 600 -1.06 -2.65 -2.03
CA ALA A 600 -1.34 -2.31 -3.43
C ALA A 600 -2.50 -1.33 -3.59
N PHE A 601 -3.49 -1.37 -2.71
CA PHE A 601 -4.61 -0.43 -2.71
C PHE A 601 -4.16 0.95 -2.26
N ALA A 602 -3.36 1.01 -1.19
CA ALA A 602 -2.68 2.23 -0.76
C ALA A 602 -1.77 2.77 -1.89
N GLY A 603 -1.05 1.90 -2.61
CA GLY A 603 -0.28 2.30 -3.78
C GLY A 603 -1.12 2.96 -4.88
N ILE A 604 -2.30 2.41 -5.22
CA ILE A 604 -3.22 3.04 -6.18
C ILE A 604 -3.73 4.39 -5.65
N LEU A 605 -4.02 4.49 -4.35
CA LEU A 605 -4.44 5.75 -3.73
C LEU A 605 -3.37 6.83 -3.90
N VAL A 606 -2.11 6.50 -3.60
CA VAL A 606 -0.97 7.42 -3.77
C VAL A 606 -0.86 7.90 -5.22
N VAL A 607 -1.06 7.01 -6.21
CA VAL A 607 -1.06 7.38 -7.62
C VAL A 607 -2.17 8.40 -7.94
N VAL A 608 -3.40 8.15 -7.46
CA VAL A 608 -4.55 9.02 -7.69
C VAL A 608 -4.36 10.38 -7.01
N TYR A 609 -3.94 10.42 -5.74
CA TYR A 609 -3.61 11.66 -5.04
C TYR A 609 -2.51 12.45 -5.75
N TYR A 610 -1.45 11.78 -6.21
CA TYR A 610 -0.34 12.44 -6.87
C TYR A 610 -0.79 13.11 -8.18
N VAL A 611 -1.55 12.40 -9.03
CA VAL A 611 -2.03 12.96 -10.30
C VAL A 611 -2.95 14.16 -10.05
N PHE A 612 -3.92 14.05 -9.15
CA PHE A 612 -4.83 15.15 -8.83
C PHE A 612 -4.10 16.31 -8.15
N ALA A 613 -3.14 16.07 -7.27
CA ALA A 613 -2.38 17.14 -6.62
C ALA A 613 -1.57 17.96 -7.64
N ILE A 614 -0.90 17.31 -8.59
CA ILE A 614 -0.15 18.03 -9.64
C ILE A 614 -1.10 18.82 -10.55
N ILE A 615 -2.21 18.21 -10.99
CA ILE A 615 -3.24 18.93 -11.78
C ILE A 615 -3.78 20.13 -10.99
N GLY A 616 -4.05 19.96 -9.69
CA GLY A 616 -4.55 21.00 -8.81
C GLY A 616 -3.56 22.16 -8.63
N ILE A 617 -2.27 21.87 -8.49
CA ILE A 617 -1.23 22.90 -8.43
C ILE A 617 -1.16 23.67 -9.75
N ASP A 618 -1.14 22.98 -10.89
CA ASP A 618 -1.05 23.64 -12.20
C ASP A 618 -2.30 24.50 -12.51
N LEU A 619 -3.47 24.15 -11.96
CA LEU A 619 -4.73 24.90 -12.15
C LEU A 619 -4.96 26.02 -11.12
N PHE A 620 -4.58 25.82 -9.86
CA PHE A 620 -5.04 26.66 -8.73
C PHE A 620 -3.92 27.32 -7.93
N LYS A 621 -2.66 27.21 -8.35
CA LYS A 621 -1.53 27.86 -7.67
C LYS A 621 -1.67 29.38 -7.63
N GLY A 622 -1.54 29.97 -6.45
CA GLY A 622 -1.54 31.42 -6.23
C GLY A 622 -2.92 32.09 -6.34
N VAL A 623 -3.98 31.30 -6.52
CA VAL A 623 -5.35 31.81 -6.65
C VAL A 623 -5.85 32.43 -5.35
N LEU A 624 -5.60 31.75 -4.23
CA LEU A 624 -5.99 32.19 -2.88
C LEU A 624 -4.91 33.14 -2.36
N SER A 625 -4.98 34.41 -2.74
CA SER A 625 -4.02 35.42 -2.29
C SER A 625 -4.41 36.07 -0.95
N ASN A 626 -3.41 36.48 -0.17
CA ASN A 626 -3.61 37.14 1.12
C ASN A 626 -4.51 38.40 0.96
N PRO A 627 -5.57 38.57 1.77
CA PRO A 627 -6.39 39.79 1.76
C PRO A 627 -5.60 41.09 2.01
N GLY A 628 -4.41 41.01 2.62
CA GLY A 628 -3.49 42.15 2.76
C GLY A 628 -2.91 42.68 1.42
N ASN A 629 -2.70 41.81 0.43
CA ASN A 629 -2.20 42.19 -0.90
C ASN A 629 -3.34 42.60 -1.86
N ALA A 630 -4.57 42.11 -1.62
CA ALA A 630 -5.75 42.51 -2.40
C ALA A 630 -6.12 43.99 -2.20
N ARG A 631 -5.73 44.61 -1.07
CA ARG A 631 -5.88 46.06 -0.85
C ARG A 631 -5.07 46.94 -1.82
N GLN A 632 -4.10 46.38 -2.54
CA GLN A 632 -3.29 47.13 -3.52
C GLN A 632 -3.79 47.01 -4.96
N VAL A 633 -4.66 46.04 -5.28
CA VAL A 633 -5.14 45.82 -6.67
C VAL A 633 -6.53 46.40 -6.92
N PHE A 634 -7.31 46.68 -5.88
CA PHE A 634 -8.56 47.46 -5.97
C PHE A 634 -8.38 48.82 -5.30
N SER A 635 -8.17 49.85 -6.13
CA SER A 635 -8.29 51.31 -5.92
C SER A 635 -7.93 51.95 -4.56
N PRO A 636 -7.17 53.06 -4.55
CA PRO A 636 -7.07 53.93 -3.39
C PRO A 636 -8.36 54.75 -3.28
N ALA A 637 -9.37 54.23 -2.60
CA ALA A 637 -10.53 55.02 -2.22
C ALA A 637 -11.08 54.54 -0.88
N ASN A 638 -10.93 55.43 0.11
CA ASN A 638 -11.62 55.49 1.39
C ASN A 638 -11.06 54.60 2.51
N GLU A 639 -10.20 55.20 3.34
CA GLU A 639 -9.74 54.74 4.65
C GLU A 639 -10.84 54.64 5.74
N ASN A 640 -12.12 54.59 5.35
CA ASN A 640 -13.26 54.60 6.29
C ASN A 640 -14.23 53.42 6.10
N SER A 641 -13.77 52.24 5.68
CA SER A 641 -14.53 51.00 5.82
C SER A 641 -14.04 50.20 7.05
N THR A 642 -14.71 50.44 8.17
CA THR A 642 -14.69 49.56 9.34
C THR A 642 -14.93 48.11 8.90
N ASN A 643 -14.01 47.21 9.23
CA ASN A 643 -14.16 45.75 9.27
C ASN A 643 -15.33 45.19 8.44
N GLU A 644 -15.15 45.00 7.13
CA GLU A 644 -16.05 44.12 6.36
C GLU A 644 -15.89 42.70 6.93
N THR A 645 -16.71 42.37 7.93
CA THR A 645 -16.82 41.01 8.44
C THR A 645 -17.33 40.14 7.30
N ALA A 646 -16.50 39.22 6.82
CA ALA A 646 -16.89 38.25 5.81
C ALA A 646 -18.23 37.59 6.17
N GLN A 647 -19.07 37.31 5.18
CA GLN A 647 -20.37 36.69 5.41
C GLN A 647 -20.23 35.37 6.18
N CYS A 648 -21.10 35.12 7.16
CA CYS A 648 -21.06 33.90 7.94
C CYS A 648 -21.25 32.66 7.04
N GLY A 649 -20.45 31.61 7.26
CA GLY A 649 -20.42 30.36 6.50
C GLY A 649 -19.50 30.38 5.28
N THR A 650 -18.77 31.47 5.02
CA THR A 650 -17.84 31.57 3.89
C THR A 650 -16.44 31.05 4.22
N PHE A 651 -15.66 30.75 3.18
CA PHE A 651 -14.29 30.25 3.27
C PHE A 651 -13.39 31.19 4.11
N GLU A 652 -13.57 32.49 3.95
CA GLU A 652 -12.80 33.54 4.63
C GLU A 652 -13.12 33.59 6.12
N GLN A 653 -14.39 33.43 6.50
CA GLN A 653 -14.85 33.47 7.89
C GLN A 653 -14.47 32.20 8.66
N LEU A 654 -14.46 31.04 8.00
CA LEU A 654 -14.05 29.75 8.58
C LEU A 654 -12.52 29.57 8.67
N GLU A 655 -11.76 30.56 8.20
CA GLU A 655 -10.29 30.55 8.16
C GLU A 655 -9.68 29.36 7.41
N TYR A 656 -10.29 28.95 6.29
CA TYR A 656 -9.81 27.80 5.50
C TYR A 656 -8.57 28.08 4.64
N TRP A 657 -7.90 29.23 4.84
CA TRP A 657 -6.69 29.68 4.15
C TRP A 657 -5.53 28.66 4.05
N PRO A 658 -5.30 27.76 5.03
CA PRO A 658 -4.28 26.71 4.89
C PRO A 658 -4.58 25.67 3.82
N ASN A 659 -5.84 25.54 3.39
CA ASN A 659 -6.30 24.59 2.39
C ASN A 659 -6.22 25.20 0.98
N ASN A 660 -5.02 25.23 0.43
CA ASN A 660 -4.74 25.73 -0.91
C ASN A 660 -4.04 24.68 -1.79
N PHE A 661 -3.70 25.07 -3.00
CA PHE A 661 -2.93 24.28 -3.98
C PHE A 661 -1.60 24.95 -4.33
N ASP A 662 -1.03 25.72 -3.40
CA ASP A 662 0.21 26.48 -3.66
C ASP A 662 1.45 25.57 -3.67
N ASP A 663 1.41 24.48 -2.92
CA ASP A 663 2.47 23.49 -2.82
C ASP A 663 1.92 22.06 -2.71
N PHE A 664 2.79 21.07 -2.92
CA PHE A 664 2.40 19.66 -2.95
C PHE A 664 1.84 19.16 -1.62
N ALA A 665 2.39 19.59 -0.48
CA ALA A 665 1.89 19.16 0.82
C ALA A 665 0.52 19.75 1.13
N ALA A 666 0.32 21.05 0.87
CA ALA A 666 -0.98 21.69 1.01
C ALA A 666 -2.04 21.06 0.10
N ALA A 667 -1.70 20.76 -1.16
CA ALA A 667 -2.60 20.10 -2.10
C ALA A 667 -3.06 18.71 -1.60
N LEU A 668 -2.17 17.91 -1.00
CA LEU A 668 -2.54 16.62 -0.42
C LEU A 668 -3.56 16.76 0.73
N VAL A 669 -3.37 17.74 1.62
CA VAL A 669 -4.29 18.00 2.74
C VAL A 669 -5.62 18.53 2.24
N THR A 670 -5.63 19.44 1.27
CA THR A 670 -6.86 19.94 0.64
C THR A 670 -7.65 18.81 -0.01
N LEU A 671 -6.99 17.93 -0.77
CA LEU A 671 -7.62 16.75 -1.39
C LEU A 671 -8.16 15.77 -0.35
N TRP A 672 -7.45 15.58 0.76
CA TRP A 672 -7.92 14.77 1.88
C TRP A 672 -9.21 15.34 2.49
N ASN A 673 -9.25 16.65 2.76
CA ASN A 673 -10.42 17.32 3.31
C ASN A 673 -11.64 17.19 2.38
N VAL A 674 -11.44 17.30 1.06
CA VAL A 674 -12.51 17.07 0.08
C VAL A 674 -12.90 15.58 -0.02
N MET A 675 -11.96 14.64 0.15
CA MET A 675 -12.24 13.19 0.12
C MET A 675 -13.22 12.76 1.21
N VAL A 676 -13.15 13.36 2.41
CA VAL A 676 -14.06 13.08 3.53
C VAL A 676 -15.46 13.66 3.30
N VAL A 677 -15.64 14.51 2.27
CA VAL A 677 -16.91 15.07 1.79
C VAL A 677 -17.61 16.06 2.74
N ASN A 678 -17.09 16.27 3.95
CA ASN A 678 -17.64 17.28 4.87
C ASN A 678 -17.26 18.71 4.44
N ASN A 679 -18.20 19.65 4.51
CA ASN A 679 -18.04 21.07 4.12
C ASN A 679 -17.43 21.31 2.73
N TRP A 680 -17.42 20.31 1.85
CA TRP A 680 -16.78 20.41 0.54
C TRP A 680 -17.44 21.47 -0.38
N GLN A 681 -18.71 21.82 -0.10
CA GLN A 681 -19.44 22.90 -0.73
C GLN A 681 -18.75 24.27 -0.59
N VAL A 682 -18.08 24.51 0.54
CA VAL A 682 -17.35 25.77 0.79
C VAL A 682 -16.16 25.86 -0.16
N PHE A 683 -15.49 24.74 -0.44
CA PHE A 683 -14.39 24.68 -1.40
C PHE A 683 -14.89 24.88 -2.84
N LEU A 684 -16.00 24.21 -3.22
CA LEU A 684 -16.62 24.40 -4.53
C LEU A 684 -16.96 25.87 -4.79
N GLU A 685 -17.57 26.54 -3.82
CA GLU A 685 -17.95 27.95 -3.96
C GLU A 685 -16.72 28.88 -4.00
N ALA A 686 -15.76 28.68 -3.09
CA ALA A 686 -14.55 29.50 -3.02
C ALA A 686 -13.74 29.43 -4.32
N PHE A 687 -13.39 28.23 -4.78
CA PHE A 687 -12.60 28.08 -6.00
C PHE A 687 -13.37 28.51 -7.25
N SER A 688 -14.70 28.33 -7.28
CA SER A 688 -15.56 28.86 -8.35
C SER A 688 -15.57 30.38 -8.39
N ARG A 689 -15.47 31.05 -7.23
CA ARG A 689 -15.45 32.51 -7.10
C ARG A 689 -14.10 33.11 -7.48
N TYR A 690 -12.99 32.50 -7.04
CA TYR A 690 -11.64 33.01 -7.28
C TYR A 690 -11.06 32.63 -8.65
N THR A 691 -11.58 31.60 -9.32
CA THR A 691 -11.09 31.17 -10.66
C THR A 691 -12.14 31.31 -11.74
N ASN A 692 -12.91 30.25 -11.96
CA ASN A 692 -13.96 30.12 -12.96
C ASN A 692 -14.98 29.05 -12.49
N PRO A 693 -16.24 29.12 -12.95
CA PRO A 693 -17.26 28.10 -12.64
C PRO A 693 -16.87 26.67 -13.05
N TRP A 694 -16.02 26.51 -14.06
CA TRP A 694 -15.51 25.21 -14.53
C TRP A 694 -14.64 24.47 -13.50
N SER A 695 -14.12 25.16 -12.49
CA SER A 695 -13.38 24.54 -11.38
C SER A 695 -14.21 23.50 -10.62
N LYS A 696 -15.55 23.65 -10.59
CA LYS A 696 -16.47 22.66 -10.02
C LYS A 696 -16.27 21.27 -10.62
N LEU A 697 -15.96 21.17 -11.93
CA LEU A 697 -15.75 19.89 -12.60
C LEU A 697 -14.54 19.13 -12.02
N TYR A 698 -13.48 19.84 -11.63
CA TYR A 698 -12.30 19.22 -11.00
C TYR A 698 -12.66 18.57 -9.66
N PHE A 699 -13.38 19.28 -8.79
CA PHE A 699 -13.79 18.75 -7.49
C PHE A 699 -14.83 17.63 -7.61
N VAL A 700 -15.74 17.71 -8.57
CA VAL A 700 -16.70 16.63 -8.86
C VAL A 700 -15.98 15.38 -9.38
N ALA A 701 -14.99 15.55 -10.27
CA ALA A 701 -14.17 14.43 -10.74
C ALA A 701 -13.37 13.80 -9.60
N TRP A 702 -12.80 14.61 -8.70
CA TRP A 702 -12.14 14.10 -7.49
C TRP A 702 -13.10 13.32 -6.60
N TRP A 703 -14.25 13.89 -6.27
CA TRP A 703 -15.28 13.23 -5.45
C TRP A 703 -15.72 11.86 -6.03
N LEU A 704 -15.93 11.78 -7.35
CA LEU A 704 -16.24 10.52 -8.01
C LEU A 704 -15.10 9.50 -7.86
N VAL A 705 -13.86 9.88 -8.12
CA VAL A 705 -12.73 8.94 -8.07
C VAL A 705 -12.38 8.54 -6.63
N SER A 706 -12.35 9.49 -5.69
CA SER A 706 -11.93 9.25 -4.31
C SER A 706 -13.05 8.69 -3.46
N SER A 707 -14.14 9.43 -3.30
CA SER A 707 -15.16 9.13 -2.29
C SER A 707 -16.13 8.06 -2.80
N VAL A 708 -16.50 8.10 -4.08
CA VAL A 708 -17.47 7.15 -4.66
C VAL A 708 -16.80 5.83 -5.08
N ILE A 709 -15.66 5.89 -5.78
CA ILE A 709 -14.99 4.66 -6.25
C ILE A 709 -14.04 4.12 -5.16
N TRP A 710 -13.11 4.93 -4.67
CA TRP A 710 -12.02 4.42 -3.83
C TRP A 710 -12.48 4.02 -2.42
N VAL A 711 -13.27 4.84 -1.71
CA VAL A 711 -13.76 4.48 -0.37
C VAL A 711 -14.61 3.20 -0.41
N ASN A 712 -15.49 3.07 -1.40
CA ASN A 712 -16.33 1.86 -1.55
C ASN A 712 -15.49 0.62 -1.89
N LEU A 713 -14.45 0.76 -2.72
CA LEU A 713 -13.49 -0.32 -3.00
C LEU A 713 -12.71 -0.71 -1.73
N PHE A 714 -12.32 0.28 -0.92
CA PHE A 714 -11.62 0.07 0.34
C PHE A 714 -12.49 -0.70 1.34
N VAL A 715 -13.75 -0.29 1.52
CA VAL A 715 -14.73 -0.99 2.37
C VAL A 715 -14.92 -2.43 1.91
N ALA A 716 -15.10 -2.67 0.60
CA ALA A 716 -15.25 -4.00 0.03
C ALA A 716 -14.06 -4.93 0.36
N LEU A 717 -12.84 -4.39 0.29
CA LEU A 717 -11.63 -5.15 0.60
C LEU A 717 -11.47 -5.45 2.09
N ILE A 718 -11.80 -4.49 2.96
CA ILE A 718 -11.78 -4.72 4.40
C ILE A 718 -12.76 -5.84 4.74
N LEU A 719 -13.97 -5.78 4.19
CA LEU A 719 -15.02 -6.76 4.43
C LEU A 719 -14.57 -8.17 4.04
N GLU A 720 -14.01 -8.35 2.84
CA GLU A 720 -13.55 -9.66 2.36
C GLU A 720 -12.39 -10.21 3.22
N ASN A 721 -11.39 -9.38 3.54
CA ASN A 721 -10.26 -9.82 4.36
C ASN A 721 -10.70 -10.14 5.80
N PHE A 722 -11.63 -9.37 6.34
CA PHE A 722 -12.17 -9.62 7.67
C PHE A 722 -12.99 -10.91 7.70
N ILE A 723 -13.92 -11.10 6.75
CA ILE A 723 -14.71 -12.34 6.63
C ILE A 723 -13.78 -13.55 6.48
N HIS A 724 -12.79 -13.49 5.59
CA HIS A 724 -11.85 -14.59 5.39
C HIS A 724 -11.09 -14.97 6.68
N LYS A 725 -10.61 -13.99 7.44
CA LYS A 725 -9.92 -14.25 8.72
C LYS A 725 -10.86 -14.69 9.83
N TRP A 726 -12.06 -14.12 9.88
CA TRP A 726 -13.09 -14.46 10.85
C TRP A 726 -13.49 -15.93 10.69
N ASP A 727 -13.81 -16.35 9.47
CA ASP A 727 -14.10 -17.74 9.12
C ASP A 727 -12.97 -18.67 9.51
N ARG A 728 -11.72 -18.31 9.21
CA ARG A 728 -10.56 -19.14 9.56
C ARG A 728 -10.39 -19.28 11.07
N SER A 729 -10.56 -18.19 11.83
CA SER A 729 -10.42 -18.19 13.28
C SER A 729 -11.53 -18.97 13.97
N TYR A 730 -12.77 -18.83 13.49
CA TYR A 730 -13.92 -19.60 13.99
C TYR A 730 -13.79 -21.09 13.66
N ARG A 731 -13.33 -21.44 12.45
CA ARG A 731 -13.04 -22.84 12.09
C ARG A 731 -11.94 -23.45 12.94
N HIS A 732 -10.88 -22.69 13.28
CA HIS A 732 -9.85 -23.18 14.20
C HIS A 732 -10.41 -23.39 15.61
N ALA A 733 -11.31 -22.52 16.10
CA ALA A 733 -11.99 -22.71 17.37
C ALA A 733 -12.92 -23.96 17.36
N LEU A 734 -13.63 -24.21 16.25
CA LEU A 734 -14.43 -25.43 16.07
C LEU A 734 -13.55 -26.69 15.98
N SER A 735 -12.40 -26.61 15.29
CA SER A 735 -11.47 -27.75 15.17
C SER A 735 -10.79 -28.15 16.49
N SER A 736 -10.83 -27.28 17.51
CA SER A 736 -10.43 -27.66 18.89
C SER A 736 -11.54 -28.38 19.67
N SER A 737 -12.77 -28.43 19.15
CA SER A 737 -13.91 -29.13 19.75
C SER A 737 -14.31 -30.40 18.99
N GLU A 738 -14.04 -30.51 17.69
CA GLU A 738 -14.36 -31.69 16.89
C GLU A 738 -13.16 -32.09 16.04
N HIS A 739 -12.31 -32.96 16.59
CA HIS A 739 -11.56 -33.89 15.77
C HIS A 739 -12.57 -34.90 15.22
N VAL A 740 -12.61 -34.99 13.88
CA VAL A 740 -13.40 -35.89 13.03
C VAL A 740 -14.57 -35.16 12.34
N GLU A 741 -14.48 -35.10 11.00
CA GLU A 741 -15.61 -34.92 10.07
C GLU A 741 -15.98 -33.54 9.49
N TYR A 742 -15.03 -32.66 9.11
CA TYR A 742 -15.36 -31.63 8.08
C TYR A 742 -14.18 -31.24 7.18
N HIS A 743 -13.30 -32.19 6.85
CA HIS A 743 -12.18 -31.94 5.94
C HIS A 743 -12.57 -31.83 4.45
N MET A 744 -13.87 -31.80 4.11
CA MET A 744 -14.34 -32.08 2.75
C MET A 744 -15.14 -30.98 2.03
N THR A 745 -15.39 -29.81 2.61
CA THR A 745 -16.33 -28.84 2.00
C THR A 745 -15.70 -27.63 1.29
N VAL A 746 -14.40 -27.34 1.46
CA VAL A 746 -13.76 -26.20 0.73
C VAL A 746 -12.98 -26.64 -0.51
N GLN A 747 -12.42 -27.85 -0.51
CA GLN A 747 -11.74 -28.39 -1.69
C GLN A 747 -12.71 -28.68 -2.86
N GLN A 748 -14.01 -28.87 -2.59
CA GLN A 748 -15.04 -29.02 -3.63
C GLN A 748 -15.65 -27.69 -4.11
N MET A 749 -15.39 -26.57 -3.44
CA MET A 749 -15.82 -25.25 -3.92
C MET A 749 -14.78 -24.61 -4.87
N PHE A 750 -13.55 -25.13 -4.86
CA PHE A 750 -12.41 -24.66 -5.65
C PHE A 750 -11.95 -25.64 -6.75
N ARG A 751 -12.57 -26.81 -6.82
CA ARG A 751 -12.56 -27.67 -8.01
C ARG A 751 -13.77 -27.32 -8.85
#